data_AF-A0A8E2FBI9-F1
#
_entry.id   AF-A0A8E2FBI9-F1
#
_cell.length_a   1.000
_cell.length_b   1.000
_cell.length_c   1.000
_cell.angle_alpha   90.00
_cell.angle_beta   90.00
_cell.angle_gamma   90.00
#
_symmetry.space_group_name_H-M   'P 1'
#
loop_
_entity.id
_entity.type
_entity.pdbx_description
1 polymer ?
#
loop_
_entity_poly.entity_id
_entity_poly.type
_entity_poly.pdbx_seq_one_letter_code
_entity_poly.pdbx_strand_id
1 'polypeptide(L)'
;MHSIIQSERSFVEAVCRHPEDWIAKWGTFCDAPTNYFPSITWAPDRCATNPSMILKNRYTLSRIRRSDTWFLLTDGEVPEEEVKELAELAMGKDVLNIPIVFLITGTRSSTPEATNISVGISFFANSQDTLILFKDVEAGSLYLIGAKGRFSPLASTSPSNLTRWDGLVKFKNEADFFQHCETLDLSVPKYEAREKLPRGISLGYEWERAHNGPTHVNLDVLLSAGVILDEDLSLLLDDEAFDNLAVAYKTRRRIPDLRRFVTAQKVLQAVPQLEDISGAAAIISRMGEPSATPEQKRALQKRLREAHTKNRELYQSRIADLSSSELGRRIRKRNQMVDAALRQLADIEVAGFTAEILARSSNRARRAAANLDFDVPSYKGYCLVCCGEEEVMSICLKVLNPVDAAANTADFALNFPLAAGSSPTNVDIISSQNQLYLALTSSLQTGASGLSQLFMAILEEVLQSKLWAGAFIQDANWTANGQNEAIQRRRTFQWMISNMLENMSCRETFSKLGDWVSFPRALEWVARDFKMQGLASFAATYPVAGFMHLITLGRKSGAFSEELISSMKVSKVLHFLTSEYLAKLLGNEGKSSWCKPFLEMVYKEFNADAVPKDLGGPQSIVTETDQFWQKISTSLSKSASLLSNWTTTNQVRVICRAQTLIFWLVYYQKSHATAQSFFTRIKEDHPIAAAAFGPETHLPPSLAHSVLLSLFLEQEKLISPDIALLHQGIAPFENPFGPSVLHCAYERCSESFVPSDEAVLASLGQSLSAASSQDDPAFVAAKIDLMRKARTQHLIKAFGIQGRFEGDGTGLSQATRSPTPPSTTSSTIHVNITRTWAALSPEGRRSVCAGGEALEAFVAATRKRICQGHRGNVFRADLYSYIRDVLPSFIHVLGKALKLNGMNEADIALYEHEFRENRLDWKMRFETAVALL
;
A
#
# COMPACT_ATOMS: atom_id res chain seq x y z
N MET A 1 -8.95 -8.19 23.41
CA MET A 1 -8.78 -7.04 24.32
C MET A 1 -8.71 -7.46 25.79
N HIS A 2 -9.69 -8.21 26.34
CA HIS A 2 -9.61 -8.67 27.74
C HIS A 2 -8.38 -9.57 28.02
N SER A 3 -7.99 -10.42 27.07
CA SER A 3 -6.80 -11.27 27.15
C SER A 3 -5.47 -10.50 27.14
N ILE A 4 -5.41 -9.37 26.42
CA ILE A 4 -4.22 -8.49 26.36
C ILE A 4 -4.03 -7.82 27.73
N ILE A 5 -5.10 -7.23 28.28
CA ILE A 5 -5.08 -6.58 29.59
C ILE A 5 -4.68 -7.55 30.70
N GLN A 6 -5.16 -8.79 30.65
CA GLN A 6 -4.74 -9.83 31.58
C GLN A 6 -3.25 -10.16 31.42
N SER A 7 -2.76 -10.27 30.17
CA SER A 7 -1.36 -10.56 29.88
C SER A 7 -0.41 -9.46 30.35
N GLU A 8 -0.78 -8.19 30.15
CA GLU A 8 -0.05 -7.02 30.65
C GLU A 8 -0.02 -7.02 32.18
N ARG A 9 -1.19 -7.20 32.82
CA ARG A 9 -1.30 -7.28 34.27
C ARG A 9 -0.41 -8.39 34.85
N SER A 10 -0.46 -9.60 34.29
CA SER A 10 0.36 -10.72 34.77
C SER A 10 1.86 -10.44 34.64
N PHE A 11 2.29 -9.75 33.57
CA PHE A 11 3.69 -9.36 33.45
C PHE A 11 4.08 -8.34 34.53
N VAL A 12 3.26 -7.30 34.73
CA VAL A 12 3.53 -6.29 35.76
C VAL A 12 3.55 -6.92 37.16
N GLU A 13 2.65 -7.85 37.47
CA GLU A 13 2.66 -8.61 38.73
C GLU A 13 3.96 -9.44 38.91
N ALA A 14 4.52 -9.98 37.82
CA ALA A 14 5.78 -10.73 37.87
C ALA A 14 7.02 -9.83 38.06
N VAL A 15 6.97 -8.60 37.55
CA VAL A 15 8.07 -7.61 37.62
C VAL A 15 8.04 -6.83 38.94
N CYS A 16 6.86 -6.44 39.42
CA CYS A 16 6.69 -5.57 40.59
C CYS A 16 6.88 -6.33 41.90
N ARG A 17 8.15 -6.69 42.18
CA ARG A 17 8.57 -7.43 43.37
C ARG A 17 9.00 -6.51 44.51
N HIS A 18 9.21 -5.22 44.24
CA HIS A 18 9.75 -4.28 45.21
C HIS A 18 8.75 -3.16 45.54
N PRO A 19 8.67 -2.73 46.82
CA PRO A 19 7.79 -1.64 47.24
C PRO A 19 8.17 -0.27 46.63
N GLU A 20 9.36 -0.17 46.04
CA GLU A 20 9.85 1.03 45.34
C GLU A 20 9.47 1.06 43.85
N ASP A 21 8.79 0.04 43.33
CA ASP A 21 8.36 0.01 41.93
C ASP A 21 7.20 0.98 41.68
N TRP A 22 7.29 1.74 40.59
CA TRP A 22 6.27 2.71 40.18
C TRP A 22 5.67 2.33 38.83
N ILE A 23 4.34 2.43 38.74
CA ILE A 23 3.60 2.07 37.53
C ILE A 23 2.72 3.25 37.11
N ALA A 24 2.69 3.53 35.82
CA ALA A 24 1.74 4.46 35.21
C ALA A 24 1.08 3.77 34.02
N LYS A 25 -0.24 3.94 33.89
CA LYS A 25 -0.93 3.58 32.64
C LYS A 25 -0.69 4.69 31.63
N TRP A 26 -0.24 4.31 30.45
CA TRP A 26 -0.12 5.24 29.34
C TRP A 26 -1.34 5.13 28.41
N GLY A 27 -1.75 6.28 27.89
CA GLY A 27 -2.95 6.53 27.07
C GLY A 27 -2.93 8.02 26.72
N THR A 28 -3.98 8.56 26.11
CA THR A 28 -4.00 9.97 25.63
C THR A 28 -3.57 11.00 26.68
N PHE A 29 -3.74 10.72 27.98
CA PHE A 29 -3.40 11.66 29.06
C PHE A 29 -2.27 11.21 29.99
N CYS A 30 -1.78 9.96 29.90
CA CYS A 30 -0.81 9.32 30.80
C CYS A 30 -1.05 9.60 32.31
N ASP A 31 -1.55 8.60 33.03
CA ASP A 31 -1.86 8.74 34.46
C ASP A 31 -0.58 9.02 35.29
N ALA A 32 -0.74 9.68 36.44
CA ALA A 32 0.39 9.87 37.36
C ALA A 32 0.89 8.51 37.88
N PRO A 33 2.21 8.31 37.96
CA PRO A 33 2.75 7.04 38.45
C PRO A 33 2.37 6.81 39.92
N THR A 34 2.04 5.56 40.26
CA THR A 34 1.69 5.10 41.61
C THR A 34 2.52 3.87 42.00
N ASN A 35 2.85 3.73 43.28
CA ASN A 35 3.44 2.52 43.87
C ASN A 35 2.38 1.63 44.56
N TYR A 36 1.09 2.02 44.52
CA TYR A 36 -0.01 1.24 45.08
C TYR A 36 -0.74 0.45 44.00
N PHE A 37 -0.20 -0.72 43.66
CA PHE A 37 -0.70 -1.57 42.56
C PHE A 37 -2.22 -1.86 42.58
N PRO A 38 -2.85 -2.18 43.74
CA PRO A 38 -4.28 -2.46 43.78
C PRO A 38 -5.19 -1.28 43.39
N SER A 39 -4.67 -0.04 43.38
CA SER A 39 -5.45 1.12 42.91
C SER A 39 -5.56 1.24 41.40
N ILE A 40 -4.84 0.41 40.64
CA ILE A 40 -4.85 0.47 39.18
C ILE A 40 -6.06 -0.28 38.65
N THR A 41 -7.05 0.46 38.15
CA THR A 41 -8.17 -0.13 37.40
C THR A 41 -7.70 -0.50 35.98
N TRP A 42 -7.61 -1.79 35.69
CA TRP A 42 -7.25 -2.32 34.37
C TRP A 42 -8.50 -2.37 33.47
N ALA A 43 -8.67 -1.40 32.57
CA ALA A 43 -9.84 -1.28 31.69
C ALA A 43 -9.43 -0.91 30.25
N PRO A 44 -10.19 -1.37 29.23
CA PRO A 44 -9.94 -1.10 27.81
C PRO A 44 -10.34 0.31 27.35
N ASP A 45 -10.75 1.20 28.26
CA ASP A 45 -11.51 2.43 27.98
C ASP A 45 -10.65 3.65 27.59
N ARG A 46 -9.36 3.47 27.31
CA ARG A 46 -8.40 4.57 27.06
C ARG A 46 -8.02 4.73 25.58
N CYS A 47 -8.94 4.43 24.66
CA CYS A 47 -8.76 4.47 23.19
C CYS A 47 -7.80 5.57 22.70
N ALA A 48 -6.91 5.20 21.76
CA ALA A 48 -5.84 6.02 21.17
C ALA A 48 -4.67 6.34 22.12
N THR A 49 -3.48 5.87 21.75
CA THR A 49 -2.23 6.11 22.48
C THR A 49 -1.42 7.17 21.76
N ASN A 50 -1.11 8.27 22.45
CA ASN A 50 -0.04 9.18 22.07
C ASN A 50 1.17 8.89 22.99
N PRO A 51 2.16 8.11 22.53
CA PRO A 51 3.31 7.70 23.35
C PRO A 51 4.08 8.87 23.93
N SER A 52 4.15 9.99 23.21
CA SER A 52 4.92 11.17 23.61
C SER A 52 4.46 11.76 24.94
N MET A 53 3.19 11.53 25.30
CA MET A 53 2.58 12.02 26.54
C MET A 53 3.29 11.50 27.80
N ILE A 54 3.90 10.31 27.75
CA ILE A 54 4.66 9.75 28.88
C ILE A 54 5.87 10.63 29.25
N LEU A 55 6.50 11.26 28.25
CA LEU A 55 7.65 12.14 28.43
C LEU A 55 7.25 13.60 28.62
N LYS A 56 6.03 13.99 28.22
CA LYS A 56 5.45 15.30 28.49
C LYS A 56 4.95 15.44 29.94
N ASN A 57 4.48 14.34 30.55
CA ASN A 57 4.08 14.33 31.95
C ASN A 57 5.32 14.49 32.87
N ARG A 58 5.40 15.61 33.60
CA ARG A 58 6.54 15.94 34.47
C ARG A 58 6.76 14.92 35.58
N TYR A 59 5.69 14.36 36.16
CA TYR A 59 5.79 13.37 37.24
C TYR A 59 6.36 12.06 36.71
N THR A 60 5.83 11.58 35.58
CA THR A 60 6.30 10.35 34.93
C THR A 60 7.75 10.49 34.47
N LEU A 61 8.11 11.60 33.82
CA LEU A 61 9.49 11.87 33.40
C LEU A 61 10.46 11.90 34.61
N SER A 62 10.06 12.51 35.72
CA SER A 62 10.91 12.53 36.93
C SER A 62 11.11 11.13 37.52
N ARG A 63 10.12 10.23 37.38
CA ARG A 63 10.24 8.84 37.83
C ARG A 63 11.12 8.02 36.90
N ILE A 64 10.91 8.13 35.59
CA ILE A 64 11.77 7.49 34.59
C ILE A 64 13.24 7.87 34.82
N ARG A 65 13.55 9.15 35.00
CA ARG A 65 14.94 9.59 35.27
C ARG A 65 15.59 8.95 36.51
N ARG A 66 14.78 8.58 37.51
CA ARG A 66 15.22 7.97 38.77
C ARG A 66 15.09 6.46 38.81
N SER A 67 14.55 5.81 37.78
CA SER A 67 14.39 4.35 37.74
C SER A 67 15.65 3.69 37.22
N ASP A 68 16.09 2.58 37.81
CA ASP A 68 17.25 1.80 37.30
C ASP A 68 16.97 1.20 35.92
N THR A 69 15.74 0.70 35.71
CA THR A 69 15.23 0.20 34.43
C THR A 69 13.81 0.73 34.22
N TRP A 70 13.46 1.00 32.97
CA TRP A 70 12.11 1.39 32.55
C TRP A 70 11.48 0.29 31.69
N PHE A 71 10.33 -0.25 32.12
CA PHE A 71 9.55 -1.20 31.32
C PHE A 71 8.42 -0.47 30.59
N LEU A 72 8.24 -0.77 29.31
CA LEU A 72 7.13 -0.27 28.50
C LEU A 72 6.33 -1.42 27.90
N LEU A 73 5.06 -1.52 28.30
CA LEU A 73 4.13 -2.53 27.81
C LEU A 73 3.22 -1.91 26.74
N THR A 74 3.12 -2.56 25.59
CA THR A 74 2.44 -2.01 24.41
C THR A 74 1.90 -3.12 23.51
N ASP A 75 0.95 -2.79 22.63
CA ASP A 75 0.57 -3.63 21.49
C ASP A 75 1.51 -3.47 20.28
N GLY A 76 2.42 -2.49 20.33
CA GLY A 76 3.46 -2.25 19.33
C GLY A 76 3.07 -1.26 18.23
N GLU A 77 1.84 -0.73 18.24
CA GLU A 77 1.30 0.09 17.14
C GLU A 77 1.26 1.58 17.47
N VAL A 78 2.08 2.36 16.77
CA VAL A 78 2.08 3.83 16.86
C VAL A 78 2.26 4.43 15.46
N PRO A 79 1.54 5.52 15.11
CA PRO A 79 1.74 6.23 13.86
C PRO A 79 3.19 6.70 13.67
N GLU A 80 3.69 6.72 12.44
CA GLU A 80 5.08 7.08 12.14
C GLU A 80 5.48 8.48 12.66
N GLU A 81 4.56 9.44 12.63
CA GLU A 81 4.80 10.80 13.15
C GLU A 81 5.06 10.81 14.66
N GLU A 82 4.32 9.97 15.39
CA GLU A 82 4.42 9.82 16.84
C GLU A 82 5.71 9.09 17.26
N VAL A 83 6.21 8.15 16.44
CA VAL A 83 7.52 7.50 16.65
C VAL A 83 8.64 8.54 16.64
N LYS A 84 8.58 9.47 15.68
CA LYS A 84 9.56 10.56 15.53
C LYS A 84 9.47 11.56 16.67
N GLU A 85 8.25 11.99 17.02
CA GLU A 85 8.03 12.89 18.15
C GLU A 85 8.52 12.28 19.48
N LEU A 86 8.23 11.00 19.70
CA LEU A 86 8.70 10.27 20.88
C LEU A 86 10.23 10.21 20.93
N ALA A 87 10.91 9.94 19.80
CA ALA A 87 12.36 9.92 19.71
C ALA A 87 12.98 11.30 20.02
N GLU A 88 12.42 12.37 19.43
CA GLU A 88 12.86 13.75 19.65
C GLU A 88 12.71 14.17 21.12
N LEU A 89 11.58 13.84 21.75
CA LEU A 89 11.37 14.10 23.17
C LEU A 89 12.28 13.24 24.05
N ALA A 90 12.49 11.97 23.70
CA ALA A 90 13.37 11.10 24.46
C ALA A 90 14.80 11.62 24.51
N MET A 91 15.30 12.11 23.37
CA MET A 91 16.57 12.81 23.27
C MET A 91 16.57 14.12 24.07
N GLY A 92 15.59 15.00 23.83
CA GLY A 92 15.53 16.32 24.48
C GLY A 92 15.33 16.26 26.00
N LYS A 93 14.86 15.13 26.53
CA LYS A 93 14.67 14.89 27.96
C LYS A 93 15.74 13.99 28.60
N ASP A 94 16.75 13.57 27.86
CA ASP A 94 17.87 12.74 28.34
C ASP A 94 17.39 11.41 28.99
N VAL A 95 16.39 10.76 28.38
CA VAL A 95 15.86 9.46 28.88
C VAL A 95 16.44 8.25 28.15
N LEU A 96 17.18 8.46 27.06
CA LEU A 96 17.80 7.38 26.28
C LEU A 96 18.98 6.70 26.97
N ASN A 97 19.52 7.30 28.04
CA ASN A 97 20.58 6.71 28.86
C ASN A 97 20.02 5.77 29.95
N ILE A 98 18.71 5.53 29.97
CA ILE A 98 18.03 4.69 30.96
C ILE A 98 17.76 3.33 30.30
N PRO A 99 18.23 2.21 30.91
CA PRO A 99 17.91 0.88 30.42
C PRO A 99 16.41 0.69 30.24
N ILE A 100 16.00 0.24 29.06
CA ILE A 100 14.59 0.13 28.69
C ILE A 100 14.24 -1.25 28.15
N VAL A 101 13.11 -1.79 28.62
CA VAL A 101 12.56 -3.08 28.19
C VAL A 101 11.19 -2.86 27.58
N PHE A 102 11.07 -3.13 26.29
CA PHE A 102 9.79 -3.16 25.58
C PHE A 102 9.19 -4.55 25.66
N LEU A 103 7.95 -4.62 26.12
CA LEU A 103 7.13 -5.82 26.03
C LEU A 103 5.96 -5.56 25.10
N ILE A 104 5.99 -6.20 23.94
CA ILE A 104 4.94 -6.12 22.94
C ILE A 104 4.00 -7.30 23.14
N THR A 105 2.74 -7.05 23.47
CA THR A 105 1.74 -8.09 23.70
C THR A 105 0.80 -8.19 22.50
N GLY A 106 0.70 -9.37 21.90
CA GLY A 106 -0.19 -9.58 20.75
C GLY A 106 -0.37 -11.04 20.38
N THR A 107 -1.15 -11.29 19.34
CA THR A 107 -1.21 -12.60 18.67
C THR A 107 -0.11 -12.69 17.63
N ARG A 108 0.54 -13.86 17.51
CA ARG A 108 1.63 -14.05 16.53
C ARG A 108 1.12 -13.83 15.11
N SER A 109 1.82 -13.00 14.35
CA SER A 109 1.74 -12.94 12.90
C SER A 109 2.37 -14.18 12.25
N SER A 110 2.30 -14.29 10.92
CA SER A 110 2.97 -15.36 10.17
C SER A 110 4.47 -15.41 10.44
N THR A 111 5.12 -14.25 10.59
CA THR A 111 6.57 -14.11 10.81
C THR A 111 6.88 -12.99 11.83
N PRO A 112 7.96 -13.11 12.64
CA PRO A 112 8.38 -12.05 13.56
C PRO A 112 8.62 -10.69 12.90
N GLU A 113 9.19 -10.67 11.69
CA GLU A 113 9.45 -9.46 10.88
C GLU A 113 8.19 -8.60 10.63
N ALA A 114 7.02 -9.23 10.56
CA ALA A 114 5.74 -8.55 10.35
C ALA A 114 5.16 -7.95 11.64
N THR A 115 5.76 -8.23 12.80
CA THR A 115 5.35 -7.67 14.09
C THR A 115 5.66 -6.19 14.10
N ASN A 116 4.66 -5.37 14.42
CA ASN A 116 4.85 -3.95 14.57
C ASN A 116 5.62 -3.67 15.87
N ILE A 117 6.83 -3.12 15.74
CA ILE A 117 7.68 -2.72 16.87
C ILE A 117 7.93 -1.21 16.88
N SER A 118 7.08 -0.45 16.17
CA SER A 118 7.25 0.98 15.92
C SER A 118 7.51 1.81 17.18
N VAL A 119 6.90 1.42 18.31
CA VAL A 119 7.15 2.06 19.62
C VAL A 119 8.58 1.89 20.10
N GLY A 120 9.11 0.66 19.96
CA GLY A 120 10.41 0.27 20.52
C GLY A 120 11.59 0.66 19.66
N ILE A 121 11.39 0.84 18.36
CA ILE A 121 12.46 1.02 17.38
C ILE A 121 13.26 2.31 17.59
N SER A 122 12.59 3.38 18.00
CA SER A 122 13.23 4.68 18.27
C SER A 122 14.16 4.58 19.46
N PHE A 123 13.74 3.89 20.52
CA PHE A 123 14.58 3.63 21.68
C PHE A 123 15.66 2.61 21.38
N PHE A 124 15.36 1.51 20.70
CA PHE A 124 16.36 0.50 20.34
C PHE A 124 17.51 1.07 19.52
N ALA A 125 17.20 1.98 18.59
CA ALA A 125 18.21 2.67 17.78
C ALA A 125 19.06 3.67 18.59
N ASN A 126 18.47 4.34 19.57
CA ASN A 126 19.06 5.51 20.21
C ASN A 126 19.52 5.31 21.66
N SER A 127 19.05 4.26 22.34
CA SER A 127 19.42 3.91 23.71
C SER A 127 20.63 2.97 23.74
N GLN A 128 21.34 2.99 24.87
CA GLN A 128 22.49 2.14 25.13
C GLN A 128 22.05 0.72 25.45
N ASP A 129 21.09 0.60 26.37
CA ASP A 129 20.61 -0.67 26.91
C ASP A 129 19.13 -0.81 26.57
N THR A 130 18.82 -1.63 25.56
CA THR A 130 17.43 -1.90 25.15
C THR A 130 17.17 -3.39 24.97
N LEU A 131 16.00 -3.82 25.43
CA LEU A 131 15.47 -5.15 25.22
C LEU A 131 14.09 -5.07 24.57
N ILE A 132 13.84 -5.86 23.52
CA ILE A 132 12.52 -6.00 22.89
C ILE A 132 12.05 -7.44 23.02
N LEU A 133 10.96 -7.62 23.76
CA LEU A 133 10.27 -8.88 23.98
C LEU A 133 8.90 -8.84 23.29
N PHE A 134 8.48 -9.98 22.77
CA PHE A 134 7.12 -10.20 22.29
C PHE A 134 6.43 -11.29 23.11
N LYS A 135 5.27 -10.99 23.67
CA LYS A 135 4.43 -11.93 24.42
C LYS A 135 3.28 -12.40 23.54
N ASP A 136 3.31 -13.68 23.20
CA ASP A 136 2.18 -14.34 22.54
C ASP A 136 1.05 -14.54 23.54
N VAL A 137 -0.05 -13.82 23.34
CA VAL A 137 -1.21 -13.85 24.24
C VAL A 137 -1.91 -15.21 24.24
N GLU A 138 -1.84 -15.97 23.14
CA GLU A 138 -2.47 -17.31 23.06
C GLU A 138 -1.63 -18.37 23.75
N ALA A 139 -0.32 -18.38 23.51
CA ALA A 139 0.58 -19.39 24.06
C ALA A 139 1.15 -19.03 25.44
N GLY A 140 1.02 -17.77 25.88
CA GLY A 140 1.66 -17.24 27.09
C GLY A 140 3.19 -17.18 27.04
N SER A 141 3.79 -17.48 25.89
CA SER A 141 5.24 -17.53 25.71
C SER A 141 5.84 -16.16 25.38
N LEU A 142 7.08 -15.93 25.80
CA LEU A 142 7.86 -14.73 25.47
C LEU A 142 8.90 -15.05 24.41
N TYR A 143 9.08 -14.15 23.46
CA TYR A 143 10.06 -14.25 22.38
C TYR A 143 10.99 -13.04 22.42
N LEU A 144 12.29 -13.29 22.33
CA LEU A 144 13.29 -12.22 22.22
C LEU A 144 13.39 -11.74 20.77
N ILE A 145 12.97 -10.50 20.51
CA ILE A 145 13.09 -9.89 19.17
C ILE A 145 14.46 -9.24 19.00
N GLY A 146 14.97 -8.56 20.03
CA GLY A 146 16.26 -7.89 19.99
C GLY A 146 16.76 -7.47 21.36
N ALA A 147 18.08 -7.49 21.54
CA ALA A 147 18.73 -7.05 22.77
C ALA A 147 20.02 -6.28 22.44
N LYS A 148 20.30 -5.23 23.21
CA LYS A 148 21.45 -4.32 23.03
C LYS A 148 22.09 -3.97 24.37
N GLY A 149 23.38 -3.64 24.34
CA GLY A 149 24.15 -3.19 25.50
C GLY A 149 24.22 -4.28 26.56
N ARG A 150 23.85 -3.95 27.80
CA ARG A 150 23.79 -4.88 28.94
C ARG A 150 22.86 -6.06 28.72
N PHE A 151 21.87 -5.94 27.85
CA PHE A 151 20.96 -7.04 27.53
C PHE A 151 21.50 -7.97 26.43
N SER A 152 22.58 -7.60 25.74
CA SER A 152 23.15 -8.41 24.65
C SER A 152 23.45 -9.88 25.00
N PRO A 153 23.84 -10.27 26.24
CA PRO A 153 24.03 -11.69 26.57
C PRO A 153 22.75 -12.53 26.46
N LEU A 154 21.57 -11.92 26.42
CA LEU A 154 20.30 -12.62 26.16
C LEU A 154 20.15 -13.04 24.70
N ALA A 155 20.77 -12.31 23.78
CA ALA A 155 20.77 -12.67 22.37
C ALA A 155 21.77 -13.81 22.15
N SER A 156 21.37 -14.83 21.39
CA SER A 156 22.31 -15.82 20.91
C SER A 156 23.35 -15.15 20.00
N THR A 157 24.56 -15.70 19.92
CA THR A 157 25.69 -15.16 19.13
C THR A 157 25.43 -15.08 17.62
N SER A 158 24.24 -15.46 17.16
CA SER A 158 23.83 -15.43 15.75
C SER A 158 22.80 -14.32 15.57
N PRO A 159 22.88 -13.50 14.49
CA PRO A 159 21.89 -12.47 14.22
C PRO A 159 20.49 -13.07 14.18
N SER A 160 19.56 -12.42 14.89
CA SER A 160 18.19 -12.91 15.09
C SER A 160 17.50 -13.06 13.74
N ASN A 161 17.25 -14.30 13.32
CA ASN A 161 16.55 -14.56 12.06
C ASN A 161 15.04 -14.33 12.25
N LEU A 162 14.57 -13.11 11.96
CA LEU A 162 13.16 -12.71 12.11
C LEU A 162 12.23 -13.30 11.04
N THR A 163 12.71 -14.19 10.16
CA THR A 163 11.84 -14.85 9.16
C THR A 163 10.95 -15.94 9.76
N ARG A 164 11.28 -16.46 10.96
CA ARG A 164 10.50 -17.52 11.64
C ARG A 164 10.56 -17.36 13.16
N TRP A 165 9.42 -17.55 13.83
CA TRP A 165 9.32 -17.51 15.30
C TRP A 165 10.20 -18.55 16.00
N ASP A 166 10.36 -19.73 15.39
CA ASP A 166 11.18 -20.83 15.95
C ASP A 166 12.69 -20.52 15.92
N GLY A 167 13.10 -19.49 15.18
CA GLY A 167 14.49 -19.02 15.16
C GLY A 167 14.86 -18.09 16.33
N LEU A 168 13.88 -17.70 17.16
CA LEU A 168 14.09 -16.76 18.26
C LEU A 168 14.23 -17.46 19.61
N VAL A 169 14.93 -16.83 20.55
CA VAL A 169 15.00 -17.29 21.94
C VAL A 169 13.59 -17.19 22.53
N LYS A 170 13.07 -18.33 22.98
CA LYS A 170 11.71 -18.48 23.51
C LYS A 170 11.75 -18.84 24.99
N PHE A 171 11.04 -18.07 25.81
CA PHE A 171 10.79 -18.37 27.22
C PHE A 171 9.35 -18.83 27.40
N LYS A 172 9.14 -19.76 28.32
CA LYS A 172 7.79 -20.32 28.59
C LYS A 172 6.85 -19.30 29.20
N ASN A 173 7.38 -18.42 30.04
CA ASN A 173 6.66 -17.37 30.77
C ASN A 173 7.67 -16.37 31.35
N GLU A 174 7.19 -15.39 32.11
CA GLU A 174 8.01 -14.36 32.76
C GLU A 174 9.00 -14.93 33.77
N ALA A 175 8.61 -15.95 34.54
CA ALA A 175 9.47 -16.54 35.56
C ALA A 175 10.72 -17.20 34.92
N ASP A 176 10.52 -17.92 33.81
CA ASP A 176 11.58 -18.52 33.01
C ASP A 176 12.54 -17.45 32.44
N PHE A 177 11.99 -16.33 31.95
CA PHE A 177 12.79 -15.19 31.49
C PHE A 177 13.65 -14.57 32.60
N PHE A 178 13.08 -14.28 33.77
CA PHE A 178 13.83 -13.70 34.89
C PHE A 178 14.87 -14.66 35.46
N GLN A 179 14.55 -15.95 35.57
CA GLN A 179 15.51 -16.98 35.98
C GLN A 179 16.70 -17.04 35.00
N HIS A 180 16.45 -16.89 33.71
CA HIS A 180 17.51 -16.83 32.72
C HIS A 180 18.38 -15.57 32.87
N CYS A 181 17.77 -14.41 33.15
CA CYS A 181 18.50 -13.18 33.44
C CYS A 181 19.42 -13.31 34.68
N GLU A 182 18.93 -13.95 35.74
CA GLU A 182 19.72 -14.26 36.94
C GLU A 182 20.88 -15.21 36.63
N THR A 183 20.65 -16.22 35.78
CA THR A 183 21.68 -17.18 35.37
C THR A 183 22.82 -16.51 34.59
N LEU A 184 22.52 -15.47 33.83
CA LEU A 184 23.48 -14.70 33.06
C LEU A 184 24.14 -13.56 33.87
N ASP A 185 23.81 -13.41 35.16
CA ASP A 185 24.27 -12.33 36.03
C ASP A 185 24.07 -10.94 35.40
N LEU A 186 22.90 -10.73 34.78
CA LEU A 186 22.58 -9.47 34.11
C LEU A 186 22.39 -8.36 35.14
N SER A 187 23.36 -7.45 35.20
CA SER A 187 23.31 -6.25 36.04
C SER A 187 23.11 -4.98 35.21
N VAL A 188 22.04 -4.25 35.53
CA VAL A 188 21.78 -2.89 35.02
C VAL A 188 22.40 -1.84 35.95
N PRO A 189 22.92 -0.72 35.43
CA PRO A 189 23.49 0.33 36.26
C PRO A 189 22.42 1.02 37.10
N LYS A 190 22.69 1.17 38.40
CA LYS A 190 21.85 1.98 39.29
C LYS A 190 21.80 3.44 38.83
N TYR A 191 20.68 4.12 39.08
CA TYR A 191 20.48 5.50 38.61
C TYR A 191 21.62 6.45 39.03
N GLU A 192 22.21 6.28 40.22
CA GLU A 192 23.32 7.11 40.71
C GLU A 192 24.62 6.93 39.91
N ALA A 193 24.82 5.74 39.34
CA ALA A 193 26.02 5.42 38.57
C ALA A 193 25.93 5.92 37.11
N ARG A 194 24.73 6.21 36.61
CA ARG A 194 24.50 6.55 35.20
C ARG A 194 25.06 7.90 34.77
N GLU A 195 25.12 8.88 35.66
CA GLU A 195 25.67 10.21 35.33
C GLU A 195 27.14 10.13 34.89
N LYS A 196 27.85 9.07 35.29
CA LYS A 196 29.26 8.83 34.97
C LYS A 196 29.45 8.01 33.69
N LEU A 197 28.38 7.48 33.09
CA LEU A 197 28.47 6.68 31.88
C LEU A 197 28.68 7.57 30.64
N PRO A 198 29.48 7.11 29.67
CA PRO A 198 29.68 7.84 28.42
C PRO A 198 28.35 7.99 27.68
N ARG A 199 28.15 9.16 27.05
CA ARG A 199 26.97 9.46 26.24
C ARG A 199 27.23 9.11 24.78
N GLY A 200 26.24 8.53 24.10
CA GLY A 200 26.31 8.19 22.68
C GLY A 200 25.44 6.98 22.35
N ILE A 201 25.49 6.54 21.09
CA ILE A 201 24.86 5.29 20.66
C ILE A 201 25.89 4.18 20.60
N SER A 202 25.52 2.96 21.00
CA SER A 202 26.27 1.77 20.64
C SER A 202 25.98 1.39 19.19
N LEU A 203 27.02 1.00 18.46
CA LEU A 203 26.92 0.55 17.06
C LEU A 203 26.87 -0.98 16.92
N GLY A 204 26.80 -1.72 18.04
CA GLY A 204 26.70 -3.18 18.02
C GLY A 204 27.95 -3.89 18.51
N TYR A 205 27.88 -5.22 18.55
CA TYR A 205 28.88 -6.06 19.22
C TYR A 205 30.23 -6.04 18.50
N GLU A 206 30.24 -6.13 17.16
CA GLU A 206 31.51 -6.16 16.41
C GLU A 206 32.27 -4.82 16.53
N TRP A 207 31.53 -3.71 16.57
CA TRP A 207 32.11 -2.38 16.82
C TRP A 207 32.77 -2.29 18.20
N GLU A 208 32.08 -2.73 19.25
CA GLU A 208 32.60 -2.70 20.62
C GLU A 208 33.79 -3.66 20.79
N ARG A 209 33.73 -4.84 20.16
CA ARG A 209 34.82 -5.80 20.14
C ARG A 209 36.07 -5.24 19.47
N ALA A 210 35.91 -4.56 18.33
CA ALA A 210 37.03 -3.94 17.62
C ALA A 210 37.74 -2.85 18.45
N HIS A 211 37.05 -2.25 19.41
CA HIS A 211 37.57 -1.20 20.30
C HIS A 211 37.89 -1.68 21.73
N ASN A 212 37.95 -3.00 21.95
CA ASN A 212 38.25 -3.62 23.26
C ASN A 212 37.28 -3.22 24.40
N GLY A 213 36.00 -2.97 24.07
CA GLY A 213 34.97 -2.72 25.07
C GLY A 213 33.86 -1.78 24.62
N PRO A 214 32.94 -1.43 25.54
CA PRO A 214 31.76 -0.61 25.25
C PRO A 214 32.16 0.78 24.72
N THR A 215 32.09 0.95 23.41
CA THR A 215 32.50 2.16 22.71
C THR A 215 31.30 2.83 22.06
N HIS A 216 31.06 4.09 22.42
CA HIS A 216 29.87 4.82 22.03
C HIS A 216 30.20 5.93 21.04
N VAL A 217 29.31 6.14 20.07
CA VAL A 217 29.46 7.17 19.06
C VAL A 217 28.50 8.32 19.34
N ASN A 218 29.07 9.52 19.47
CA ASN A 218 28.29 10.75 19.48
C ASN A 218 28.02 11.17 18.03
N LEU A 219 26.75 11.16 17.63
CA LEU A 219 26.34 11.44 16.25
C LEU A 219 26.74 12.85 15.78
N ASP A 220 26.66 13.86 16.64
CA ASP A 220 26.97 15.24 16.28
C ASP A 220 28.48 15.44 16.10
N VAL A 221 29.28 14.78 16.93
CA VAL A 221 30.74 14.78 16.80
C VAL A 221 31.17 14.01 15.55
N LEU A 222 30.51 12.90 15.23
CA LEU A 222 30.83 12.08 14.04
C LEU A 222 30.71 12.91 12.75
N LEU A 223 29.63 13.67 12.58
CA LEU A 223 29.46 14.51 11.39
C LEU A 223 30.53 15.61 11.27
N SER A 224 31.11 16.01 12.40
CA SER A 224 32.15 17.04 12.47
C SER A 224 33.56 16.50 12.20
N ALA A 225 33.74 15.17 12.15
CA ALA A 225 35.04 14.52 12.01
C ALA A 225 35.68 14.70 10.62
N GLY A 226 34.91 15.12 9.60
CA GLY A 226 35.42 15.27 8.24
C GLY A 226 35.76 13.93 7.59
N VAL A 227 36.94 13.83 6.97
CA VAL A 227 37.40 12.59 6.29
C VAL A 227 38.05 11.65 7.31
N ILE A 228 37.51 10.45 7.44
CA ILE A 228 37.98 9.43 8.39
C ILE A 228 39.02 8.51 7.71
N LEU A 229 39.98 8.00 8.50
CA LEU A 229 40.99 7.02 8.07
C LEU A 229 40.33 5.73 7.53
N ASP A 230 41.01 5.03 6.63
CA ASP A 230 40.46 3.83 5.97
C ASP A 230 40.11 2.71 6.97
N GLU A 231 40.90 2.55 8.04
CA GLU A 231 40.69 1.53 9.07
C GLU A 231 39.42 1.82 9.87
N ASP A 232 39.27 3.03 10.42
CA ASP A 232 38.09 3.46 11.15
C ASP A 232 36.84 3.51 10.26
N LEU A 233 36.98 3.94 9.01
CA LEU A 233 35.88 3.91 8.04
C LEU A 233 35.42 2.48 7.79
N SER A 234 36.34 1.53 7.76
CA SER A 234 36.00 0.13 7.53
C SER A 234 35.20 -0.49 8.67
N LEU A 235 35.48 -0.08 9.90
CA LEU A 235 34.71 -0.48 11.09
C LEU A 235 33.35 0.23 11.12
N LEU A 236 33.29 1.51 10.73
CA LEU A 236 32.06 2.31 10.76
C LEU A 236 31.06 1.90 9.69
N LEU A 237 31.56 1.48 8.52
CA LEU A 237 30.76 1.01 7.39
C LEU A 237 30.60 -0.52 7.37
N ASP A 238 30.96 -1.21 8.45
CA ASP A 238 30.56 -2.61 8.63
C ASP A 238 29.04 -2.72 8.74
N ASP A 239 28.46 -3.84 8.29
CA ASP A 239 27.02 -4.00 8.12
C ASP A 239 26.24 -3.70 9.43
N GLU A 240 26.67 -4.27 10.58
CA GLU A 240 26.00 -4.08 11.87
C GLU A 240 26.11 -2.62 12.35
N ALA A 241 27.31 -2.06 12.25
CA ALA A 241 27.60 -0.69 12.69
C ALA A 241 26.84 0.35 11.88
N PHE A 242 26.82 0.18 10.55
CA PHE A 242 26.18 1.11 9.65
C PHE A 242 24.66 1.03 9.71
N ASP A 243 24.08 -0.16 9.88
CA ASP A 243 22.64 -0.32 10.10
C ASP A 243 22.18 0.42 11.36
N ASN A 244 22.86 0.19 12.49
CA ASN A 244 22.57 0.86 13.75
C ASN A 244 22.70 2.38 13.62
N LEU A 245 23.74 2.85 12.92
CA LEU A 245 23.95 4.26 12.63
C LEU A 245 22.81 4.84 11.78
N ALA A 246 22.47 4.19 10.67
CA ALA A 246 21.45 4.66 9.74
C ALA A 246 20.05 4.68 10.37
N VAL A 247 19.68 3.67 11.18
CA VAL A 247 18.41 3.67 11.92
C VAL A 247 18.37 4.81 12.96
N ALA A 248 19.49 5.08 13.64
CA ALA A 248 19.58 6.21 14.57
C ALA A 248 19.40 7.56 13.86
N TYR A 249 19.97 7.74 12.65
CA TYR A 249 19.74 8.96 11.86
C TYR A 249 18.32 9.05 11.27
N LYS A 250 17.72 7.92 10.89
CA LYS A 250 16.33 7.86 10.39
C LYS A 250 15.33 8.32 11.42
N THR A 251 15.43 7.76 12.63
CA THR A 251 14.54 8.09 13.75
C THR A 251 14.63 9.56 14.15
N ARG A 252 15.75 10.23 13.84
CA ARG A 252 16.01 11.66 14.09
C ARG A 252 15.71 12.61 12.93
N ARG A 253 15.21 12.11 11.79
CA ARG A 253 15.03 12.89 10.54
C ARG A 253 16.33 13.52 10.00
N ARG A 254 17.47 12.87 10.22
CA ARG A 254 18.81 13.36 9.84
C ARG A 254 19.54 12.46 8.84
N ILE A 255 18.82 11.62 8.10
CA ILE A 255 19.37 10.83 6.99
C ILE A 255 20.14 11.69 5.97
N PRO A 256 19.68 12.90 5.60
CA PRO A 256 20.44 13.77 4.70
C PRO A 256 21.85 14.12 5.23
N ASP A 257 21.99 14.30 6.55
CA ASP A 257 23.27 14.61 7.18
C ASP A 257 24.24 13.42 7.07
N LEU A 258 23.75 12.21 7.39
CA LEU A 258 24.53 10.97 7.26
C LEU A 258 24.92 10.73 5.79
N ARG A 259 24.00 10.95 4.85
CA ARG A 259 24.26 10.82 3.40
C ARG A 259 25.39 11.75 2.97
N ARG A 260 25.36 13.01 3.40
CA ARG A 260 26.41 14.00 3.13
C ARG A 260 27.75 13.57 3.72
N PHE A 261 27.74 13.10 4.97
CA PHE A 261 28.94 12.62 5.65
C PHE A 261 29.58 11.41 4.95
N VAL A 262 28.79 10.40 4.59
CA VAL A 262 29.26 9.20 3.86
C VAL A 262 29.79 9.58 2.47
N THR A 263 29.09 10.48 1.76
CA THR A 263 29.52 10.96 0.44
C THR A 263 30.86 11.72 0.52
N ALA A 264 31.08 12.50 1.59
CA ALA A 264 32.35 13.20 1.81
C ALA A 264 33.55 12.26 2.01
N GLN A 265 33.31 10.98 2.33
CA GLN A 265 34.38 9.98 2.41
C GLN A 265 34.85 9.49 1.03
N LYS A 266 34.12 9.80 -0.05
CA LYS A 266 34.46 9.36 -1.41
C LYS A 266 35.68 10.12 -1.92
N VAL A 267 36.72 9.40 -2.31
CA VAL A 267 37.93 10.00 -2.87
C VAL A 267 37.77 10.09 -4.38
N LEU A 268 38.03 11.27 -4.95
CA LEU A 268 38.10 11.46 -6.40
C LEU A 268 39.16 10.52 -6.98
N GLN A 269 38.69 9.48 -7.66
CA GLN A 269 39.58 8.58 -8.38
C GLN A 269 40.21 9.38 -9.52
N ALA A 270 41.54 9.35 -9.63
CA ALA A 270 42.23 9.85 -10.82
C ALA A 270 41.78 9.00 -12.01
N VAL A 271 40.73 9.45 -12.71
CA VAL A 271 40.30 8.84 -13.96
C VAL A 271 41.44 9.10 -14.94
N PRO A 272 42.00 8.06 -15.59
CA PRO A 272 43.02 8.28 -16.59
C PRO A 272 42.43 9.20 -17.66
N GLN A 273 43.06 10.36 -17.87
CA GLN A 273 42.62 11.28 -18.90
C GLN A 273 42.79 10.57 -20.25
N LEU A 274 41.67 10.33 -20.93
CA LEU A 274 41.61 9.66 -22.22
C LEU A 274 41.81 10.71 -23.32
N GLU A 275 43.06 11.13 -23.48
CA GLU A 275 43.46 12.16 -24.46
C GLU A 275 43.68 11.53 -25.84
N ASP A 276 43.19 12.20 -26.89
CA ASP A 276 43.45 11.81 -28.27
C ASP A 276 44.89 12.17 -28.69
N ILE A 277 45.85 11.34 -28.28
CA ILE A 277 47.27 11.55 -28.57
C ILE A 277 47.62 11.29 -30.04
N SER A 278 46.77 10.55 -30.77
CA SER A 278 47.05 10.11 -32.14
C SER A 278 46.28 10.90 -33.21
N GLY A 279 45.52 11.93 -32.81
CA GLY A 279 44.81 12.83 -33.72
C GLY A 279 43.63 12.18 -34.45
N ALA A 280 42.98 11.19 -33.84
CA ALA A 280 41.78 10.55 -34.37
C ALA A 280 40.66 11.57 -34.68
N ALA A 281 40.48 12.59 -33.84
CA ALA A 281 39.50 13.64 -34.02
C ALA A 281 39.73 14.44 -35.32
N ALA A 282 41.00 14.79 -35.61
CA ALA A 282 41.35 15.50 -36.84
C ALA A 282 41.12 14.63 -38.09
N ILE A 283 41.31 13.31 -37.97
CA ILE A 283 41.07 12.36 -39.06
C ILE A 283 39.56 12.22 -39.34
N ILE A 284 38.73 12.12 -38.29
CA ILE A 284 37.26 12.09 -38.42
C ILE A 284 36.74 13.37 -39.07
N SER A 285 37.24 14.53 -38.64
CA SER A 285 36.84 15.82 -39.22
C SER A 285 37.09 15.87 -40.73
N ARG A 286 38.23 15.36 -41.19
CA ARG A 286 38.59 15.30 -42.62
C ARG A 286 37.76 14.27 -43.40
N MET A 287 37.27 13.22 -42.76
CA MET A 287 36.36 12.25 -43.39
C MET A 287 34.95 12.81 -43.63
N GLY A 288 34.53 13.80 -42.83
CA GLY A 288 33.25 14.48 -42.95
C GLY A 288 33.19 15.53 -44.07
N GLU A 289 34.32 15.86 -44.70
CA GLU A 289 34.37 16.85 -45.78
C GLU A 289 33.60 16.35 -47.02
N PRO A 290 32.65 17.13 -47.56
CA PRO A 290 31.86 16.74 -48.73
C PRO A 290 32.70 16.47 -49.98
N SER A 291 33.88 17.10 -50.08
CA SER A 291 34.83 16.98 -51.17
C SER A 291 35.71 15.73 -51.11
N ALA A 292 35.66 14.94 -50.04
CA ALA A 292 36.53 13.78 -49.88
C ALA A 292 36.09 12.63 -50.80
N THR A 293 36.99 12.21 -51.71
CA THR A 293 36.73 11.10 -52.64
C THR A 293 36.64 9.76 -51.89
N PRO A 294 36.02 8.72 -52.48
CA PRO A 294 35.97 7.38 -51.88
C PRO A 294 37.37 6.81 -51.53
N GLU A 295 38.39 7.06 -52.35
CA GLU A 295 39.77 6.64 -52.08
C GLU A 295 40.37 7.40 -50.90
N GLN A 296 40.13 8.72 -50.82
CA GLN A 296 40.58 9.54 -49.69
C GLN A 296 39.91 9.11 -48.39
N LYS A 297 38.60 8.80 -48.43
CA LYS A 297 37.87 8.26 -47.28
C LYS A 297 38.45 6.92 -46.82
N ARG A 298 38.75 5.99 -47.73
CA ARG A 298 39.42 4.71 -47.37
C ARG A 298 40.79 4.92 -46.74
N ALA A 299 41.59 5.86 -47.26
CA ALA A 299 42.90 6.17 -46.69
C ALA A 299 42.79 6.80 -45.29
N LEU A 300 41.84 7.71 -45.08
CA LEU A 300 41.55 8.31 -43.78
C LEU A 300 41.00 7.27 -42.79
N GLN A 301 40.16 6.34 -43.23
CA GLN A 301 39.67 5.22 -42.42
C GLN A 301 40.80 4.35 -41.89
N LYS A 302 41.78 4.01 -42.75
CA LYS A 302 42.97 3.24 -42.32
C LYS A 302 43.76 3.99 -41.24
N ARG A 303 44.01 5.28 -41.45
CA ARG A 303 44.71 6.14 -40.47
C ARG A 303 43.93 6.28 -39.16
N LEU A 304 42.61 6.33 -39.23
CA LEU A 304 41.74 6.39 -38.06
C LEU A 304 41.86 5.12 -37.21
N ARG A 305 41.94 3.93 -37.83
CA ARG A 305 42.17 2.66 -37.12
C ARG A 305 43.53 2.68 -36.39
N GLU A 306 44.59 3.07 -37.09
CA GLU A 306 45.93 3.16 -36.49
C GLU A 306 45.97 4.14 -35.30
N ALA A 307 45.27 5.27 -35.42
CA ALA A 307 45.13 6.24 -34.33
C ALA A 307 44.32 5.68 -33.15
N HIS A 308 43.23 4.96 -33.40
CA HIS A 308 42.44 4.31 -32.35
C HIS A 308 43.21 3.21 -31.63
N THR A 309 43.96 2.37 -32.35
CA THR A 309 44.80 1.32 -31.75
C THR A 309 45.83 1.93 -30.80
N LYS A 310 46.54 2.99 -31.22
CA LYS A 310 47.54 3.68 -30.38
C LYS A 310 46.92 4.34 -29.15
N ASN A 311 45.78 5.02 -29.33
CA ASN A 311 45.04 5.61 -28.20
C ASN A 311 44.62 4.51 -27.21
N ARG A 312 44.13 3.37 -27.71
CA ARG A 312 43.70 2.22 -26.90
C ARG A 312 44.84 1.60 -26.10
N GLU A 313 46.00 1.37 -26.73
CA GLU A 313 47.19 0.84 -26.06
C GLU A 313 47.63 1.74 -24.90
N LEU A 314 47.65 3.06 -25.11
CA LEU A 314 47.95 4.02 -24.04
C LEU A 314 46.93 3.95 -22.91
N TYR A 315 45.64 3.89 -23.24
CA TYR A 315 44.58 3.81 -22.23
C TYR A 315 44.67 2.53 -21.41
N GLN A 316 44.92 1.40 -22.07
CA GLN A 316 45.13 0.12 -21.41
C GLN A 316 46.35 0.16 -20.48
N SER A 317 47.46 0.75 -20.91
CA SER A 317 48.65 0.95 -20.07
C SER A 317 48.34 1.83 -18.86
N ARG A 318 47.72 3.01 -19.05
CA ARG A 318 47.36 3.91 -17.93
C ARG A 318 46.40 3.25 -16.94
N ILE A 319 45.43 2.47 -17.44
CA ILE A 319 44.50 1.70 -16.59
C ILE A 319 45.24 0.57 -15.86
N ALA A 320 46.16 -0.14 -16.51
CA ALA A 320 46.98 -1.17 -15.88
C ALA A 320 47.86 -0.58 -14.76
N ASP A 321 48.47 0.58 -14.98
CA ASP A 321 49.30 1.27 -13.99
C ASP A 321 48.46 1.76 -12.80
N LEU A 322 47.31 2.38 -13.06
CA LEU A 322 46.37 2.80 -12.02
C LEU A 322 45.81 1.60 -11.25
N SER A 323 45.51 0.50 -11.94
CA SER A 323 44.89 -0.67 -11.34
C SER A 323 45.86 -1.53 -10.53
N SER A 324 47.15 -1.53 -10.88
CA SER A 324 48.21 -2.23 -10.15
C SER A 324 48.74 -1.42 -8.96
N SER A 325 48.66 -0.09 -9.02
CA SER A 325 49.10 0.79 -7.92
C SER A 325 48.37 0.49 -6.61
N GLU A 326 49.12 0.48 -5.50
CA GLU A 326 48.56 0.26 -4.15
C GLU A 326 47.58 1.37 -3.77
N LEU A 327 47.90 2.62 -4.13
CA LEU A 327 47.03 3.78 -3.94
C LEU A 327 45.69 3.62 -4.70
N GLY A 328 45.72 3.20 -5.97
CA GLY A 328 44.52 2.98 -6.77
C GLY A 328 43.67 1.81 -6.27
N ARG A 329 44.28 0.78 -5.66
CA ARG A 329 43.54 -0.30 -4.96
C ARG A 329 42.89 0.21 -3.68
N ARG A 330 43.60 0.99 -2.85
CA ARG A 330 43.06 1.60 -1.63
C ARG A 330 41.87 2.53 -1.92
N ILE A 331 42.00 3.45 -2.88
CA ILE A 331 40.93 4.38 -3.29
C ILE A 331 39.69 3.63 -3.79
N ARG A 332 39.86 2.59 -4.62
CA ARG A 332 38.73 1.79 -5.13
C ARG A 332 38.02 1.03 -4.01
N LYS A 333 38.78 0.41 -3.10
CA LYS A 333 38.21 -0.30 -1.94
C LYS A 333 37.41 0.68 -1.08
N ARG A 334 37.97 1.85 -0.77
CA ARG A 334 37.28 2.90 -0.01
C ARG A 334 35.97 3.34 -0.69
N ASN A 335 36.03 3.70 -1.98
CA ASN A 335 34.84 4.13 -2.72
C ASN A 335 33.78 3.03 -2.84
N GLN A 336 34.19 1.76 -2.96
CA GLN A 336 33.26 0.63 -2.98
C GLN A 336 32.49 0.50 -1.67
N MET A 337 33.16 0.69 -0.54
CA MET A 337 32.53 0.67 0.78
C MET A 337 31.56 1.84 0.96
N VAL A 338 31.97 3.05 0.54
CA VAL A 338 31.11 4.24 0.55
C VAL A 338 29.86 4.03 -0.33
N ASP A 339 30.02 3.50 -1.54
CA ASP A 339 28.91 3.26 -2.45
C ASP A 339 27.99 2.13 -1.95
N ALA A 340 28.51 1.13 -1.24
CA ALA A 340 27.70 0.10 -0.58
C ALA A 340 26.85 0.70 0.55
N ALA A 341 27.47 1.50 1.42
CA ALA A 341 26.79 2.20 2.50
C ALA A 341 25.70 3.15 1.99
N LEU A 342 25.94 3.90 0.90
CA LEU A 342 24.92 4.79 0.31
C LEU A 342 23.70 4.04 -0.23
N ARG A 343 23.87 2.81 -0.74
CA ARG A 343 22.74 1.96 -1.17
C ARG A 343 21.94 1.45 0.02
N GLN A 344 22.64 0.96 1.05
CA GLN A 344 22.03 0.51 2.29
C GLN A 344 21.24 1.64 2.97
N LEU A 345 21.78 2.87 2.95
CA LEU A 345 21.10 4.05 3.47
C LEU A 345 19.78 4.36 2.73
N ALA A 346 19.77 4.22 1.39
CA ALA A 346 18.55 4.39 0.59
C ALA A 346 17.50 3.30 0.89
N ASP A 347 17.94 2.05 1.07
CA ASP A 347 17.05 0.95 1.44
C ASP A 347 16.43 1.13 2.83
N ILE A 348 17.16 1.72 3.77
CA ILE A 348 16.67 2.07 5.12
C ILE A 348 15.71 3.24 5.08
N GLU A 349 15.96 4.24 4.23
CA GLU A 349 15.09 5.41 4.07
C GLU A 349 13.68 5.03 3.60
N VAL A 350 13.57 4.06 2.69
CA VAL A 350 12.28 3.56 2.16
C VAL A 350 11.56 2.60 3.10
N ALA A 351 12.29 1.90 3.98
CA ALA A 351 11.69 0.90 4.87
C ALA A 351 10.66 1.51 5.84
N GLY A 352 9.71 0.73 6.34
CA GLY A 352 8.85 1.14 7.46
C GLY A 352 9.58 1.08 8.81
N PHE A 353 8.82 1.22 9.91
CA PHE A 353 9.29 1.02 11.29
C PHE A 353 8.84 -0.36 11.84
N THR A 354 8.93 -1.39 11.01
CA THR A 354 8.63 -2.79 11.36
C THR A 354 9.88 -3.51 11.86
N ALA A 355 9.72 -4.72 12.41
CA ALA A 355 10.85 -5.54 12.85
C ALA A 355 11.80 -5.93 11.69
N GLU A 356 11.34 -5.83 10.44
CA GLU A 356 12.17 -5.95 9.24
C GLU A 356 13.41 -5.04 9.27
N ILE A 357 13.31 -3.83 9.86
CA ILE A 357 14.47 -2.92 9.92
C ILE A 357 15.64 -3.52 10.72
N LEU A 358 15.36 -4.44 11.66
CA LEU A 358 16.35 -5.05 12.54
C LEU A 358 16.96 -6.34 11.96
N ALA A 359 16.30 -6.99 11.00
CA ALA A 359 16.71 -8.31 10.48
C ALA A 359 17.65 -8.25 9.26
N ARG A 360 17.99 -7.06 8.75
CA ARG A 360 18.67 -6.92 7.46
C ARG A 360 20.18 -7.18 7.54
N SER A 361 20.56 -8.41 7.85
CA SER A 361 21.90 -8.91 7.49
C SER A 361 22.02 -9.01 5.96
N SER A 362 22.81 -8.11 5.38
CA SER A 362 22.92 -7.87 3.94
C SER A 362 23.70 -8.98 3.21
N ASN A 363 23.04 -10.08 2.86
CA ASN A 363 23.57 -11.03 1.86
C ASN A 363 23.51 -10.48 0.41
N ARG A 364 23.05 -9.23 0.23
CA ARG A 364 22.91 -8.57 -1.08
C ARG A 364 24.10 -7.66 -1.41
N ALA A 365 24.76 -7.05 -0.43
CA ALA A 365 25.90 -6.15 -0.65
C ALA A 365 27.17 -6.87 -1.14
N ARG A 366 27.40 -8.13 -0.74
CA ARG A 366 28.57 -8.92 -1.18
C ARG A 366 28.64 -9.23 -2.68
N ARG A 367 27.57 -9.01 -3.46
CA ARG A 367 27.48 -9.42 -4.88
C ARG A 367 27.82 -8.32 -5.88
N ALA A 368 28.53 -7.27 -5.46
CA ALA A 368 28.97 -6.18 -6.32
C ALA A 368 30.50 -6.19 -6.52
N ALA A 369 31.00 -7.18 -7.26
CA ALA A 369 32.33 -7.14 -7.86
C ALA A 369 32.27 -7.85 -9.22
N ALA A 370 31.62 -7.22 -10.19
CA ALA A 370 31.75 -7.63 -11.59
C ALA A 370 32.90 -6.82 -12.19
N ASN A 371 34.05 -7.46 -12.38
CA ASN A 371 35.08 -6.95 -13.27
C ASN A 371 34.46 -6.86 -14.67
N LEU A 372 34.57 -5.69 -15.31
CA LEU A 372 34.31 -5.55 -16.73
C LEU A 372 35.38 -6.38 -17.45
N ASP A 373 34.98 -7.58 -17.86
CA ASP A 373 35.81 -8.45 -18.69
C ASP A 373 35.82 -7.88 -20.12
N PHE A 374 36.89 -7.16 -20.44
CA PHE A 374 37.16 -6.64 -21.77
C PHE A 374 37.68 -7.74 -22.72
N ASP A 375 37.59 -9.02 -22.41
CA ASP A 375 37.94 -10.10 -23.34
C ASP A 375 36.71 -10.81 -23.95
N VAL A 376 35.49 -10.44 -23.53
CA VAL A 376 34.24 -10.99 -24.07
C VAL A 376 33.87 -10.35 -25.43
N PRO A 377 33.61 -11.11 -26.52
CA PRO A 377 33.37 -10.57 -27.88
C PRO A 377 32.19 -9.59 -28.02
N SER A 378 31.28 -9.57 -27.05
CA SER A 378 29.96 -8.90 -27.10
C SER A 378 29.93 -7.38 -27.31
N TYR A 379 31.06 -6.67 -27.20
CA TYR A 379 31.15 -5.22 -27.41
C TYR A 379 31.91 -4.84 -28.71
N LYS A 380 32.30 -5.85 -29.51
CA LYS A 380 32.99 -5.70 -30.80
C LYS A 380 31.99 -5.90 -31.94
N GLY A 381 32.07 -5.10 -33.00
CA GLY A 381 31.19 -5.24 -34.15
C GLY A 381 31.64 -4.46 -35.39
N TYR A 382 30.90 -4.61 -36.49
CA TYR A 382 31.24 -3.96 -37.76
C TYR A 382 30.93 -2.45 -37.74
N CYS A 383 31.96 -1.61 -37.62
CA CYS A 383 31.82 -0.14 -37.65
C CYS A 383 31.75 0.35 -39.10
N LEU A 384 30.65 0.99 -39.54
CA LEU A 384 30.55 1.53 -40.92
C LEU A 384 31.39 2.80 -41.18
N VAL A 385 31.84 3.48 -40.11
CA VAL A 385 32.78 4.60 -40.24
C VAL A 385 34.21 4.08 -40.44
N CYS A 386 34.55 2.99 -39.76
CA CYS A 386 35.89 2.42 -39.67
C CYS A 386 36.08 1.25 -40.64
N CYS A 387 35.01 0.61 -41.11
CA CYS A 387 34.93 -0.64 -41.88
C CYS A 387 35.76 -1.82 -41.33
N GLY A 388 35.81 -2.00 -40.00
CA GLY A 388 36.49 -3.12 -39.33
C GLY A 388 35.49 -4.06 -38.65
N GLU A 389 35.79 -5.36 -38.57
CA GLU A 389 34.88 -6.43 -38.10
C GLU A 389 34.86 -6.65 -36.59
N GLU A 390 35.73 -5.98 -35.82
CA GLU A 390 35.89 -6.18 -34.37
C GLU A 390 36.01 -4.82 -33.63
N GLU A 391 35.36 -3.79 -34.15
CA GLU A 391 35.52 -2.41 -33.67
C GLU A 391 34.73 -2.16 -32.39
N VAL A 392 35.32 -1.38 -31.48
CA VAL A 392 34.78 -1.11 -30.15
C VAL A 392 34.41 0.36 -30.05
N MET A 393 33.13 0.63 -29.83
CA MET A 393 32.68 1.99 -29.55
C MET A 393 33.09 2.37 -28.11
N SER A 394 34.09 3.24 -27.96
CA SER A 394 34.48 3.81 -26.67
C SER A 394 33.83 5.18 -26.45
N ILE A 395 33.20 5.37 -25.30
CA ILE A 395 32.59 6.62 -24.86
C ILE A 395 33.59 7.34 -23.93
N CYS A 396 34.04 8.54 -24.30
CA CYS A 396 34.92 9.38 -23.47
C CYS A 396 34.15 10.57 -22.90
N LEU A 397 34.37 10.88 -21.62
CA LEU A 397 33.82 12.04 -20.92
C LEU A 397 34.90 13.14 -20.84
N LYS A 398 34.54 14.41 -21.04
CA LYS A 398 35.45 15.55 -20.80
C LYS A 398 35.57 15.82 -19.30
N VAL A 399 36.78 16.20 -18.85
CA VAL A 399 37.06 16.58 -17.45
C VAL A 399 36.47 17.97 -17.17
N LEU A 400 35.73 18.09 -16.07
CA LEU A 400 35.08 19.33 -15.62
C LEU A 400 36.08 20.33 -15.00
N ASN A 401 35.71 21.61 -15.00
CA ASN A 401 36.33 22.63 -14.16
C ASN A 401 35.78 22.49 -12.71
N PRO A 402 36.58 22.65 -11.64
CA PRO A 402 36.15 22.32 -10.26
C PRO A 402 34.94 23.11 -9.76
N VAL A 403 34.70 24.30 -10.31
CA VAL A 403 33.60 25.20 -9.94
C VAL A 403 32.24 24.67 -10.43
N ASP A 404 32.23 23.92 -11.54
CA ASP A 404 31.01 23.37 -12.16
C ASP A 404 30.65 21.97 -11.62
N ALA A 405 31.55 21.35 -10.85
CA ALA A 405 31.37 20.00 -10.28
C ALA A 405 30.30 19.95 -9.18
N ALA A 406 30.04 21.07 -8.49
CA ALA A 406 29.07 21.16 -7.39
C ALA A 406 27.61 20.97 -7.85
N ALA A 407 27.30 21.18 -9.13
CA ALA A 407 25.97 20.95 -9.69
C ALA A 407 25.65 19.44 -9.86
N ASN A 408 26.66 18.56 -9.84
CA ASN A 408 26.54 17.11 -10.06
C ASN A 408 26.38 16.28 -8.76
N THR A 409 26.22 16.92 -7.59
CA THR A 409 26.20 16.21 -6.29
C THR A 409 24.86 16.22 -5.55
N ALA A 410 23.80 16.80 -6.11
CA ALA A 410 22.44 16.69 -5.55
C ALA A 410 21.78 15.36 -6.00
N ASP A 411 21.04 14.71 -5.10
CA ASP A 411 20.61 13.28 -5.02
C ASP A 411 20.35 12.45 -6.30
N PHE A 412 20.15 13.06 -7.46
CA PHE A 412 19.97 12.36 -8.74
C PHE A 412 21.29 12.17 -9.54
N ALA A 413 22.28 13.05 -9.35
CA ALA A 413 23.51 13.08 -10.15
C ALA A 413 24.67 12.25 -9.55
N LEU A 414 24.63 11.95 -8.26
CA LEU A 414 25.64 11.10 -7.58
C LEU A 414 25.63 9.63 -8.04
N ASN A 415 24.52 9.17 -8.63
CA ASN A 415 24.37 7.79 -9.08
C ASN A 415 24.77 7.58 -10.55
N PHE A 416 24.90 8.64 -11.36
CA PHE A 416 25.24 8.54 -12.78
C PHE A 416 25.88 9.83 -13.31
N PRO A 417 27.13 9.80 -13.82
CA PRO A 417 27.73 10.90 -14.59
C PRO A 417 26.91 11.35 -15.83
N LEU A 418 25.89 10.57 -16.21
CA LEU A 418 25.05 10.73 -17.40
C LEU A 418 23.75 11.52 -17.14
N ALA A 419 23.37 11.75 -15.87
CA ALA A 419 22.19 12.56 -15.50
C ALA A 419 22.41 14.07 -15.70
N ALA A 420 23.66 14.51 -15.84
CA ALA A 420 24.03 15.91 -16.02
C ALA A 420 23.49 16.53 -17.33
N GLY A 421 23.19 15.72 -18.35
CA GLY A 421 22.90 16.19 -19.72
C GLY A 421 21.58 16.93 -19.96
N SER A 422 20.67 16.96 -18.99
CA SER A 422 19.36 17.63 -19.11
C SER A 422 19.39 19.12 -18.77
N SER A 423 20.48 19.61 -18.14
CA SER A 423 20.65 21.03 -17.83
C SER A 423 21.14 21.80 -19.07
N PRO A 424 20.58 22.98 -19.38
CA PRO A 424 21.06 23.85 -20.46
C PRO A 424 22.56 24.20 -20.34
N THR A 425 23.09 24.25 -19.12
CA THR A 425 24.51 24.51 -18.84
C THR A 425 25.44 23.33 -19.20
N ASN A 426 24.88 22.15 -19.46
CA ASN A 426 25.62 20.91 -19.70
C ASN A 426 25.48 20.39 -21.15
N VAL A 427 24.75 21.11 -22.02
CA VAL A 427 24.49 20.75 -23.43
C VAL A 427 25.77 20.70 -24.27
N ASP A 428 26.74 21.58 -23.99
CA ASP A 428 28.03 21.63 -24.70
C ASP A 428 29.07 20.63 -24.15
N ILE A 429 28.71 19.92 -23.07
CA ILE A 429 29.60 19.03 -22.31
C ILE A 429 29.53 17.58 -22.81
N ILE A 430 28.45 17.19 -23.50
CA ILE A 430 28.11 15.79 -23.81
C ILE A 430 28.10 15.51 -25.33
N SER A 431 28.79 14.45 -25.77
CA SER A 431 28.84 14.04 -27.19
C SER A 431 27.48 13.64 -27.77
N SER A 432 27.31 13.82 -29.08
CA SER A 432 26.09 13.48 -29.85
C SER A 432 25.63 12.02 -29.73
N GLN A 433 26.53 11.09 -29.39
CA GLN A 433 26.22 9.67 -29.15
C GLN A 433 25.61 9.42 -27.77
N ASN A 434 25.95 10.26 -26.78
CA ASN A 434 25.38 10.22 -25.44
C ASN A 434 24.04 10.98 -25.37
N GLN A 435 23.87 12.01 -26.21
CA GLN A 435 22.54 12.56 -26.54
C GLN A 435 21.62 11.50 -27.16
N LEU A 436 22.14 10.65 -28.07
CA LEU A 436 21.39 9.51 -28.61
C LEU A 436 21.11 8.47 -27.51
N TYR A 437 22.09 8.07 -26.70
CA TYR A 437 21.86 7.17 -25.55
C TYR A 437 20.83 7.72 -24.54
N LEU A 438 20.88 9.01 -24.20
CA LEU A 438 19.91 9.68 -23.32
C LEU A 438 18.53 9.79 -23.95
N ALA A 439 18.47 10.14 -25.25
CA ALA A 439 17.22 10.21 -26.01
C ALA A 439 16.56 8.84 -26.21
N LEU A 440 17.37 7.79 -26.39
CA LEU A 440 16.88 6.42 -26.49
C LEU A 440 16.47 5.95 -25.08
N THR A 441 17.30 6.10 -24.03
CA THR A 441 17.14 5.40 -22.73
C THR A 441 16.36 6.13 -21.66
N SER A 442 16.11 7.43 -21.79
CA SER A 442 15.46 8.24 -20.76
C SER A 442 16.05 8.03 -19.34
N SER A 443 17.33 7.65 -19.24
CA SER A 443 18.05 7.38 -17.97
C SER A 443 17.70 6.07 -17.22
N LEU A 444 17.13 5.06 -17.88
CA LEU A 444 16.81 3.76 -17.25
C LEU A 444 18.04 2.82 -17.07
N GLN A 445 18.10 2.08 -15.95
CA GLN A 445 19.13 1.05 -15.67
C GLN A 445 18.97 -0.23 -16.54
N THR A 446 19.06 -0.10 -17.86
CA THR A 446 19.02 -1.25 -18.75
C THR A 446 20.42 -1.75 -19.08
N GLY A 447 20.73 -3.03 -18.82
CA GLY A 447 21.94 -3.67 -19.35
C GLY A 447 21.95 -3.67 -20.89
N ALA A 448 23.03 -4.15 -21.53
CA ALA A 448 23.15 -4.17 -22.99
C ALA A 448 21.91 -4.75 -23.70
N SER A 449 21.23 -5.74 -23.09
CA SER A 449 19.96 -6.30 -23.54
C SER A 449 18.80 -5.30 -23.66
N GLY A 450 18.71 -4.30 -22.79
CA GLY A 450 17.63 -3.30 -22.88
C GLY A 450 17.94 -2.15 -23.83
N LEU A 451 19.22 -1.83 -24.09
CA LEU A 451 19.59 -0.87 -25.14
C LEU A 451 19.15 -1.37 -26.52
N SER A 452 19.39 -2.65 -26.76
CA SER A 452 18.93 -3.39 -27.93
C SER A 452 17.42 -3.33 -28.14
N GLN A 453 16.65 -3.67 -27.10
CA GLN A 453 15.19 -3.61 -27.13
C GLN A 453 14.67 -2.22 -27.46
N LEU A 454 15.30 -1.23 -26.85
CA LEU A 454 14.91 0.16 -26.97
C LEU A 454 15.21 0.74 -28.35
N PHE A 455 16.38 0.42 -28.91
CA PHE A 455 16.70 0.81 -30.27
C PHE A 455 15.74 0.14 -31.27
N MET A 456 15.40 -1.15 -31.08
CA MET A 456 14.37 -1.83 -31.87
C MET A 456 13.00 -1.17 -31.73
N ALA A 457 12.59 -0.81 -30.50
CA ALA A 457 11.34 -0.11 -30.22
C ALA A 457 11.28 1.26 -30.92
N ILE A 458 12.39 1.99 -30.93
CA ILE A 458 12.47 3.32 -31.55
C ILE A 458 12.43 3.21 -33.07
N LEU A 459 13.12 2.23 -33.67
CA LEU A 459 12.98 1.96 -35.10
C LEU A 459 11.54 1.57 -35.45
N GLU A 460 10.89 0.77 -34.61
CA GLU A 460 9.49 0.37 -34.80
C GLU A 460 8.54 1.57 -34.71
N GLU A 461 8.69 2.42 -33.71
CA GLU A 461 7.88 3.63 -33.52
C GLU A 461 8.10 4.62 -34.68
N VAL A 462 9.34 4.78 -35.14
CA VAL A 462 9.67 5.60 -36.32
C VAL A 462 8.94 5.06 -37.56
N LEU A 463 8.95 3.74 -37.76
CA LEU A 463 8.25 3.08 -38.86
C LEU A 463 6.71 3.20 -38.79
N GLN A 464 6.14 3.41 -37.59
CA GLN A 464 4.69 3.54 -37.38
C GLN A 464 4.21 4.99 -37.43
N SER A 465 5.02 5.93 -36.93
CA SER A 465 4.59 7.31 -36.70
C SER A 465 5.15 8.34 -37.69
N LYS A 466 6.29 8.07 -38.35
CA LYS A 466 6.97 9.07 -39.19
C LYS A 466 6.70 8.85 -40.67
N LEU A 467 6.05 9.83 -41.30
CA LEU A 467 5.77 9.85 -42.74
C LEU A 467 7.05 9.62 -43.57
N TRP A 468 8.17 10.26 -43.19
CA TRP A 468 9.46 10.14 -43.90
C TRP A 468 10.12 8.76 -43.79
N ALA A 469 9.71 7.95 -42.81
CA ALA A 469 10.12 6.56 -42.64
C ALA A 469 9.09 5.58 -43.24
N GLY A 470 8.11 6.11 -43.97
CA GLY A 470 7.11 5.34 -44.67
C GLY A 470 5.87 4.97 -43.87
N ALA A 471 5.56 5.67 -42.78
CA ALA A 471 4.24 5.60 -42.17
C ALA A 471 3.18 6.21 -43.12
N PHE A 472 2.00 5.61 -43.21
CA PHE A 472 0.86 6.11 -44.02
C PHE A 472 1.20 6.41 -45.49
N ILE A 473 2.12 5.65 -46.12
CA ILE A 473 2.55 5.86 -47.53
C ILE A 473 1.36 5.90 -48.51
N GLN A 474 0.25 5.22 -48.20
CA GLN A 474 -0.93 5.18 -49.06
C GLN A 474 -1.77 6.46 -49.02
N ASP A 475 -1.68 7.25 -47.94
CA ASP A 475 -2.60 8.36 -47.68
C ASP A 475 -2.01 9.75 -47.96
N ALA A 476 -0.71 9.81 -48.28
CA ALA A 476 0.01 11.07 -48.39
C ALA A 476 0.30 11.46 -49.85
N ASN A 477 0.11 12.75 -50.17
CA ASN A 477 0.41 13.34 -51.47
C ASN A 477 1.92 13.52 -51.66
N TRP A 478 2.63 12.41 -51.90
CA TRP A 478 4.07 12.42 -52.16
C TRP A 478 4.38 12.60 -53.64
N THR A 479 5.50 13.26 -53.94
CA THR A 479 6.13 13.14 -55.27
C THR A 479 6.64 11.70 -55.44
N ALA A 480 6.69 11.19 -56.67
CA ALA A 480 7.16 9.83 -56.95
C ALA A 480 8.57 9.56 -56.35
N ASN A 481 9.46 10.56 -56.37
CA ASN A 481 10.78 10.46 -55.76
C ASN A 481 10.73 10.38 -54.23
N GLY A 482 9.92 11.22 -53.59
CA GLY A 482 9.79 11.18 -52.12
C GLY A 482 9.14 9.87 -51.65
N GLN A 483 8.18 9.33 -52.41
CA GLN A 483 7.57 8.03 -52.12
C GLN A 483 8.60 6.89 -52.22
N ASN A 484 9.43 6.89 -53.28
CA ASN A 484 10.49 5.90 -53.45
C ASN A 484 11.53 5.95 -52.32
N GLU A 485 11.94 7.14 -51.90
CA GLU A 485 12.86 7.33 -50.78
C GLU A 485 12.25 6.83 -49.45
N ALA A 486 11.00 7.17 -49.17
CA ALA A 486 10.30 6.71 -47.97
C ALA A 486 10.16 5.17 -47.94
N ILE A 487 9.88 4.53 -49.08
CA ILE A 487 9.86 3.07 -49.22
C ILE A 487 11.25 2.48 -48.95
N GLN A 488 12.31 3.08 -49.49
CA GLN A 488 13.68 2.61 -49.27
C GLN A 488 14.09 2.71 -47.80
N ARG A 489 13.81 3.83 -47.13
CA ARG A 489 14.07 4.01 -45.69
C ARG A 489 13.29 3.01 -44.86
N ARG A 490 12.01 2.79 -45.18
CA ARG A 490 11.15 1.78 -44.54
C ARG A 490 11.77 0.39 -44.63
N ARG A 491 12.17 -0.05 -45.83
CA ARG A 491 12.83 -1.35 -46.05
C ARG A 491 14.14 -1.46 -45.26
N THR A 492 14.92 -0.39 -45.22
CA THR A 492 16.19 -0.36 -44.49
C THR A 492 16.00 -0.52 -42.97
N PHE A 493 15.05 0.20 -42.38
CA PHE A 493 14.75 0.06 -40.95
C PHE A 493 14.11 -1.29 -40.62
N GLN A 494 13.25 -1.82 -41.49
CA GLN A 494 12.71 -3.17 -41.34
C GLN A 494 13.83 -4.22 -41.37
N TRP A 495 14.75 -4.12 -42.33
CA TRP A 495 15.93 -5.00 -42.40
C TRP A 495 16.79 -4.88 -41.13
N MET A 496 17.03 -3.67 -40.64
CA MET A 496 17.81 -3.45 -39.41
C MET A 496 17.15 -4.11 -38.19
N ILE A 497 15.83 -3.98 -38.03
CA ILE A 497 15.08 -4.68 -36.97
C ILE A 497 15.21 -6.20 -37.12
N SER A 498 15.02 -6.74 -38.33
CA SER A 498 15.16 -8.19 -38.57
C SER A 498 16.57 -8.68 -38.24
N ASN A 499 17.60 -7.97 -38.68
CA ASN A 499 19.00 -8.32 -38.41
C ASN A 499 19.32 -8.29 -36.92
N MET A 500 18.80 -7.30 -36.18
CA MET A 500 18.95 -7.26 -34.72
C MET A 500 18.18 -8.38 -34.03
N LEU A 501 16.95 -8.67 -34.47
CA LEU A 501 16.17 -9.78 -33.91
C LEU A 501 16.87 -11.12 -34.11
N GLU A 502 17.53 -11.35 -35.24
CA GLU A 502 18.19 -12.62 -35.56
C GLU A 502 19.55 -12.76 -34.88
N ASN A 503 20.37 -11.71 -34.91
CA ASN A 503 21.81 -11.83 -34.61
C ASN A 503 22.22 -11.27 -33.25
N MET A 504 21.32 -10.59 -32.53
CA MET A 504 21.66 -9.99 -31.24
C MET A 504 21.55 -10.97 -30.09
N SER A 505 22.51 -10.91 -29.17
CA SER A 505 22.47 -11.66 -27.92
C SER A 505 22.00 -10.79 -26.76
N CYS A 506 21.21 -11.38 -25.85
CA CYS A 506 20.74 -10.75 -24.63
C CYS A 506 20.69 -11.79 -23.49
N ARG A 507 20.42 -11.36 -22.26
CA ARG A 507 20.17 -12.31 -21.17
C ARG A 507 18.81 -12.97 -21.34
N GLU A 508 18.72 -14.29 -21.21
CA GLU A 508 17.50 -15.08 -21.44
C GLU A 508 16.29 -14.54 -20.66
N THR A 509 16.52 -14.15 -19.40
CA THR A 509 15.48 -13.65 -18.49
C THR A 509 15.24 -12.14 -18.58
N PHE A 510 15.93 -11.45 -19.50
CA PHE A 510 16.06 -9.99 -19.56
C PHE A 510 16.52 -9.33 -18.25
N SER A 511 16.98 -10.13 -17.28
CA SER A 511 17.57 -9.69 -16.01
C SER A 511 19.09 -9.84 -16.04
N LYS A 512 19.77 -9.32 -15.02
CA LYS A 512 21.24 -9.45 -14.88
C LYS A 512 21.71 -10.90 -14.68
N LEU A 513 20.81 -11.83 -14.35
CA LEU A 513 21.12 -13.19 -13.91
C LEU A 513 20.94 -14.28 -14.98
N GLY A 514 20.31 -13.98 -16.11
CA GLY A 514 20.08 -14.98 -17.17
C GLY A 514 21.34 -15.30 -17.96
N ASP A 515 21.39 -16.46 -18.61
CA ASP A 515 22.46 -16.79 -19.56
C ASP A 515 22.37 -15.91 -20.81
N TRP A 516 23.51 -15.68 -21.49
CA TRP A 516 23.52 -15.02 -22.78
C TRP A 516 22.96 -15.96 -23.84
N VAL A 517 21.88 -15.54 -24.50
CA VAL A 517 21.19 -16.28 -25.55
C VAL A 517 20.84 -15.34 -26.69
N SER A 518 20.45 -15.88 -27.85
CA SER A 518 19.90 -15.06 -28.93
C SER A 518 18.60 -14.37 -28.50
N PHE A 519 18.32 -13.20 -29.07
CA PHE A 519 17.11 -12.45 -28.76
C PHE A 519 15.80 -13.24 -28.93
N PRO A 520 15.62 -14.07 -29.99
CA PRO A 520 14.43 -14.90 -30.15
C PRO A 520 14.30 -15.92 -29.02
N ARG A 521 15.42 -16.49 -28.55
CA ARG A 521 15.42 -17.43 -27.43
C ARG A 521 14.99 -16.77 -26.11
N ALA A 522 15.39 -15.52 -25.88
CA ALA A 522 14.89 -14.77 -24.73
C ALA A 522 13.38 -14.46 -24.84
N LEU A 523 12.87 -14.22 -26.05
CA LEU A 523 11.42 -14.09 -26.27
C LEU A 523 10.68 -15.43 -26.03
N GLU A 524 11.24 -16.57 -26.44
CA GLU A 524 10.69 -17.88 -26.08
C GLU A 524 10.65 -18.10 -24.56
N TRP A 525 11.65 -17.61 -23.83
CA TRP A 525 11.61 -17.58 -22.38
C TRP A 525 10.45 -16.74 -21.85
N VAL A 526 10.21 -15.52 -22.39
CA VAL A 526 9.05 -14.70 -22.01
C VAL A 526 7.73 -15.44 -22.24
N ALA A 527 7.61 -16.18 -23.35
CA ALA A 527 6.43 -17.01 -23.63
C ALA A 527 6.24 -18.12 -22.59
N ARG A 528 7.33 -18.82 -22.21
CA ARG A 528 7.31 -19.86 -21.17
C ARG A 528 6.97 -19.28 -19.80
N ASP A 529 7.62 -18.18 -19.42
CA ASP A 529 7.37 -17.48 -18.17
C ASP A 529 5.92 -17.01 -18.06
N PHE A 530 5.37 -16.45 -19.14
CA PHE A 530 3.96 -16.08 -19.21
C PHE A 530 3.01 -17.26 -18.99
N LYS A 531 3.28 -18.41 -19.62
CA LYS A 531 2.47 -19.62 -19.44
C LYS A 531 2.51 -20.14 -18.00
N MET A 532 3.68 -20.07 -17.34
CA MET A 532 3.86 -20.53 -15.96
C MET A 532 3.30 -19.56 -14.92
N GLN A 533 3.54 -18.25 -15.09
CA GLN A 533 3.29 -17.24 -14.06
C GLN A 533 2.01 -16.41 -14.31
N GLY A 534 1.51 -16.38 -15.54
CA GLY A 534 0.31 -15.61 -15.92
C GLY A 534 0.45 -14.13 -15.58
N LEU A 535 -0.41 -13.62 -14.70
CA LEU A 535 -0.39 -12.21 -14.27
C LEU A 535 0.87 -11.78 -13.52
N ALA A 536 1.63 -12.72 -12.95
CA ALA A 536 2.89 -12.43 -12.27
C ALA A 536 4.12 -12.52 -13.19
N SER A 537 3.91 -12.81 -14.47
CA SER A 537 5.00 -12.96 -15.45
C SER A 537 5.71 -11.65 -15.76
N PHE A 538 6.91 -11.77 -16.32
CA PHE A 538 7.68 -10.66 -16.86
C PHE A 538 6.85 -9.82 -17.85
N ALA A 539 6.15 -10.47 -18.80
CA ALA A 539 5.35 -9.76 -19.80
C ALA A 539 4.20 -8.96 -19.18
N ALA A 540 3.50 -9.51 -18.18
CA ALA A 540 2.37 -8.85 -17.53
C ALA A 540 2.82 -7.63 -16.69
N THR A 541 3.99 -7.72 -16.05
CA THR A 541 4.56 -6.65 -15.22
C THR A 541 5.27 -5.57 -16.04
N TYR A 542 5.66 -5.87 -17.29
CA TYR A 542 6.40 -4.95 -18.17
C TYR A 542 5.62 -3.67 -18.51
N PRO A 543 6.21 -2.45 -18.51
CA PRO A 543 5.48 -1.21 -18.82
C PRO A 543 4.70 -1.27 -20.14
N VAL A 544 3.50 -0.65 -20.21
CA VAL A 544 2.58 -0.81 -21.36
C VAL A 544 3.23 -0.46 -22.71
N ALA A 545 3.96 0.65 -22.78
CA ALA A 545 4.66 1.03 -24.01
C ALA A 545 5.66 -0.06 -24.45
N GLY A 546 6.52 -0.50 -23.52
CA GLY A 546 7.46 -1.59 -23.78
C GLY A 546 6.78 -2.93 -24.08
N PHE A 547 5.63 -3.20 -23.48
CA PHE A 547 4.86 -4.43 -23.69
C PHE A 547 4.35 -4.52 -25.13
N MET A 548 3.86 -3.42 -25.70
CA MET A 548 3.39 -3.42 -27.09
C MET A 548 4.53 -3.71 -28.07
N HIS A 549 5.71 -3.13 -27.84
CA HIS A 549 6.91 -3.46 -28.62
C HIS A 549 7.32 -4.92 -28.43
N LEU A 550 7.32 -5.43 -27.20
CA LEU A 550 7.63 -6.82 -26.90
C LEU A 550 6.72 -7.78 -27.69
N ILE A 551 5.42 -7.49 -27.77
CA ILE A 551 4.45 -8.25 -28.56
C ILE A 551 4.80 -8.20 -30.05
N THR A 552 5.12 -7.03 -30.62
CA THR A 552 5.49 -6.95 -32.04
C THR A 552 6.77 -7.72 -32.34
N LEU A 553 7.79 -7.58 -31.50
CA LEU A 553 9.07 -8.29 -31.68
C LEU A 553 8.90 -9.81 -31.54
N GLY A 554 8.08 -10.26 -30.58
CA GLY A 554 7.72 -11.67 -30.44
C GLY A 554 6.92 -12.23 -31.61
N ARG A 555 6.00 -11.45 -32.19
CA ARG A 555 5.30 -11.81 -33.43
C ARG A 555 6.28 -11.94 -34.60
N LYS A 556 7.16 -10.95 -34.80
CA LYS A 556 8.12 -10.90 -35.91
C LYS A 556 9.15 -12.02 -35.87
N SER A 557 9.60 -12.39 -34.67
CA SER A 557 10.53 -13.52 -34.48
C SER A 557 9.87 -14.89 -34.54
N GLY A 558 8.53 -14.95 -34.57
CA GLY A 558 7.77 -16.20 -34.47
C GLY A 558 7.71 -16.79 -33.06
N ALA A 559 8.31 -16.15 -32.06
CA ALA A 559 8.30 -16.61 -30.67
C ALA A 559 6.89 -16.54 -30.04
N PHE A 560 6.02 -15.63 -30.49
CA PHE A 560 4.65 -15.49 -29.99
C PHE A 560 3.62 -15.81 -31.08
N SER A 561 2.71 -16.75 -30.77
CA SER A 561 1.51 -16.99 -31.58
C SER A 561 0.42 -15.93 -31.32
N GLU A 562 -0.51 -15.73 -32.25
CA GLU A 562 -1.62 -14.77 -32.05
C GLU A 562 -2.49 -15.09 -30.83
N GLU A 563 -2.66 -16.37 -30.51
CA GLU A 563 -3.39 -16.81 -29.31
C GLU A 563 -2.64 -16.43 -28.02
N LEU A 564 -1.31 -16.60 -28.00
CA LEU A 564 -0.47 -16.19 -26.88
C LEU A 564 -0.49 -14.67 -26.72
N ILE A 565 -0.40 -13.93 -27.82
CA ILE A 565 -0.48 -12.46 -27.84
C ILE A 565 -1.82 -12.00 -27.26
N SER A 566 -2.94 -12.60 -27.67
CA SER A 566 -4.25 -12.31 -27.10
C SER A 566 -4.28 -12.52 -25.59
N SER A 567 -3.78 -13.66 -25.12
CA SER A 567 -3.74 -14.01 -23.70
C SER A 567 -2.84 -13.08 -22.88
N MET A 568 -1.69 -12.69 -23.44
CA MET A 568 -0.78 -11.69 -22.86
C MET A 568 -1.46 -10.32 -22.75
N LYS A 569 -2.18 -9.87 -23.79
CA LYS A 569 -2.92 -8.59 -23.77
C LYS A 569 -4.02 -8.61 -22.69
N VAL A 570 -4.77 -9.70 -22.56
CA VAL A 570 -5.78 -9.87 -21.49
C VAL A 570 -5.11 -9.70 -20.13
N SER A 571 -4.02 -10.42 -19.89
CA SER A 571 -3.29 -10.36 -18.63
C SER A 571 -2.71 -8.98 -18.35
N LYS A 572 -2.23 -8.28 -19.39
CA LYS A 572 -1.71 -6.92 -19.27
C LYS A 572 -2.78 -5.92 -18.88
N VAL A 573 -3.99 -6.03 -19.45
CA VAL A 573 -5.13 -5.18 -19.07
C VAL A 573 -5.50 -5.40 -17.61
N LEU A 574 -5.59 -6.66 -17.16
CA LEU A 574 -5.89 -6.99 -15.76
C LEU A 574 -4.80 -6.45 -14.79
N HIS A 575 -3.52 -6.69 -15.10
CA HIS A 575 -2.42 -6.16 -14.28
C HIS A 575 -2.44 -4.63 -14.19
N PHE A 576 -2.73 -3.95 -15.31
CA PHE A 576 -2.78 -2.50 -15.34
C PHE A 576 -3.97 -1.97 -14.52
N LEU A 577 -5.16 -2.58 -14.64
CA LEU A 577 -6.31 -2.23 -13.81
C LEU A 577 -5.99 -2.37 -12.31
N THR A 578 -5.33 -3.45 -11.91
CA THR A 578 -4.87 -3.65 -10.53
C THR A 578 -3.89 -2.56 -10.10
N SER A 579 -2.91 -2.24 -10.94
CA SER A 579 -1.90 -1.22 -10.62
C SER A 579 -2.53 0.18 -10.47
N GLU A 580 -3.45 0.55 -11.36
CA GLU A 580 -4.18 1.82 -11.31
C GLU A 580 -5.08 1.92 -10.07
N TYR A 581 -5.77 0.84 -9.72
CA TYR A 581 -6.57 0.79 -8.49
C TYR A 581 -5.70 0.95 -7.24
N LEU A 582 -4.61 0.19 -7.13
CA LEU A 582 -3.72 0.21 -5.96
C LEU A 582 -3.04 1.58 -5.79
N ALA A 583 -2.65 2.23 -6.90
CA ALA A 583 -2.11 3.58 -6.86
C ALA A 583 -3.14 4.60 -6.33
N LYS A 584 -4.43 4.47 -6.70
CA LYS A 584 -5.51 5.32 -6.17
C LYS A 584 -5.87 5.01 -4.72
N LEU A 585 -5.80 3.74 -4.31
CA LEU A 585 -6.03 3.32 -2.93
C LEU A 585 -5.08 4.04 -1.98
N LEU A 586 -3.78 4.10 -2.33
CA LEU A 586 -2.75 4.77 -1.54
C LEU A 586 -3.08 6.27 -1.28
N GLY A 587 -3.69 6.95 -2.26
CA GLY A 587 -4.05 8.36 -2.14
C GLY A 587 -5.41 8.65 -1.52
N ASN A 588 -6.25 7.62 -1.27
CA ASN A 588 -7.66 7.80 -0.90
C ASN A 588 -8.12 6.88 0.24
N GLU A 589 -7.23 6.49 1.14
CA GLU A 589 -7.58 5.67 2.30
C GLU A 589 -8.75 6.28 3.10
N GLY A 590 -9.76 5.46 3.41
CA GLY A 590 -10.94 5.86 4.19
C GLY A 590 -12.09 6.54 3.41
N LYS A 591 -11.92 6.88 2.13
CA LYS A 591 -13.01 7.40 1.28
C LYS A 591 -13.50 6.33 0.32
N SER A 592 -14.80 6.21 0.08
CA SER A 592 -15.37 5.20 -0.84
C SER A 592 -15.74 5.75 -2.22
N SER A 593 -15.90 7.06 -2.36
CA SER A 593 -16.39 7.69 -3.60
C SER A 593 -15.45 7.53 -4.80
N TRP A 594 -14.14 7.41 -4.56
CA TRP A 594 -13.15 7.20 -5.63
C TRP A 594 -13.25 5.82 -6.28
N CYS A 595 -13.88 4.84 -5.62
CA CYS A 595 -14.10 3.50 -6.19
C CYS A 595 -15.20 3.49 -7.26
N LYS A 596 -16.05 4.53 -7.33
CA LYS A 596 -17.22 4.57 -8.21
C LYS A 596 -16.89 4.31 -9.69
N PRO A 597 -15.85 4.91 -10.31
CA PRO A 597 -15.53 4.64 -11.72
C PRO A 597 -15.17 3.18 -11.99
N PHE A 598 -14.59 2.48 -11.00
CA PHE A 598 -14.30 1.06 -11.11
C PHE A 598 -15.58 0.24 -10.95
N LEU A 599 -16.40 0.55 -9.94
CA LEU A 599 -17.67 -0.14 -9.73
C LEU A 599 -18.62 0.05 -10.91
N GLU A 600 -18.60 1.19 -11.60
CA GLU A 600 -19.39 1.42 -12.81
C GLU A 600 -18.99 0.49 -13.97
N MET A 601 -17.78 -0.09 -13.96
CA MET A 601 -17.41 -1.15 -14.91
C MET A 601 -18.09 -2.49 -14.57
N VAL A 602 -18.52 -2.66 -13.32
CA VAL A 602 -19.15 -3.88 -12.83
C VAL A 602 -20.67 -3.76 -12.82
N TYR A 603 -21.22 -2.68 -12.26
CA TYR A 603 -22.65 -2.49 -12.02
C TYR A 603 -23.25 -1.37 -12.87
N LYS A 604 -24.52 -1.54 -13.27
CA LYS A 604 -25.24 -0.58 -14.12
C LYS A 604 -25.75 0.64 -13.36
N GLU A 605 -26.34 0.41 -12.19
CA GLU A 605 -27.03 1.42 -11.40
C GLU A 605 -26.58 1.42 -9.93
N PHE A 606 -26.78 2.55 -9.26
CA PHE A 606 -26.28 2.80 -7.91
C PHE A 606 -27.31 3.54 -7.05
N ASN A 607 -27.47 3.11 -5.80
CA ASN A 607 -28.22 3.84 -4.79
C ASN A 607 -27.38 4.97 -4.16
N ALA A 608 -26.06 4.80 -4.11
CA ALA A 608 -25.06 5.80 -3.72
C ALA A 608 -23.69 5.49 -4.37
N ASP A 609 -22.68 6.35 -4.22
CA ASP A 609 -21.41 6.26 -4.97
C ASP A 609 -20.70 4.91 -4.91
N ALA A 610 -20.84 4.15 -3.82
CA ALA A 610 -20.26 2.81 -3.65
C ALA A 610 -21.29 1.73 -3.32
N VAL A 611 -22.58 2.01 -3.52
CA VAL A 611 -23.68 1.09 -3.20
C VAL A 611 -24.42 0.75 -4.50
N PRO A 612 -24.07 -0.35 -5.17
CA PRO A 612 -24.74 -0.77 -6.40
C PRO A 612 -26.20 -1.15 -6.14
N LYS A 613 -27.00 -1.11 -7.20
CA LYS A 613 -28.43 -1.43 -7.16
C LYS A 613 -28.65 -2.86 -7.66
N ASP A 614 -29.40 -3.64 -6.90
CA ASP A 614 -29.83 -4.99 -7.26
C ASP A 614 -31.07 -4.93 -8.14
N LEU A 615 -30.86 -4.99 -9.45
CA LEU A 615 -31.89 -5.04 -10.49
C LEU A 615 -32.41 -6.47 -10.75
N GLY A 616 -32.03 -7.45 -9.94
CA GLY A 616 -32.45 -8.84 -10.09
C GLY A 616 -31.51 -9.65 -10.99
N GLY A 617 -30.40 -10.09 -10.41
CA GLY A 617 -29.47 -11.01 -11.08
C GLY A 617 -28.59 -10.32 -12.14
N PRO A 618 -28.38 -10.92 -13.33
CA PRO A 618 -27.48 -10.36 -14.35
C PRO A 618 -27.86 -8.97 -14.87
N GLN A 619 -29.07 -8.48 -14.60
CA GLN A 619 -29.45 -7.11 -14.95
C GLN A 619 -28.69 -6.07 -14.12
N SER A 620 -28.20 -6.43 -12.93
CA SER A 620 -27.44 -5.53 -12.05
C SER A 620 -26.02 -5.23 -12.56
N ILE A 621 -25.47 -6.12 -13.41
CA ILE A 621 -24.09 -6.05 -13.90
C ILE A 621 -24.03 -5.53 -15.33
N VAL A 622 -22.94 -4.87 -15.70
CA VAL A 622 -22.69 -4.41 -17.07
C VAL A 622 -22.37 -5.62 -17.94
N THR A 623 -23.23 -5.94 -18.91
CA THR A 623 -23.02 -7.05 -19.85
C THR A 623 -22.75 -6.58 -21.27
N GLU A 624 -23.06 -5.32 -21.56
CA GLU A 624 -22.89 -4.69 -22.86
C GLU A 624 -21.42 -4.37 -23.12
N THR A 625 -20.83 -5.05 -24.11
CA THR A 625 -19.42 -4.91 -24.48
C THR A 625 -19.02 -3.46 -24.74
N ASP A 626 -19.80 -2.71 -25.51
CA ASP A 626 -19.49 -1.32 -25.88
C ASP A 626 -19.47 -0.39 -24.67
N GLN A 627 -20.44 -0.57 -23.74
CA GLN A 627 -20.51 0.22 -22.52
C GLN A 627 -19.30 -0.06 -21.62
N PHE A 628 -18.95 -1.34 -21.45
CA PHE A 628 -17.77 -1.72 -20.67
C PHE A 628 -16.48 -1.18 -21.31
N TRP A 629 -16.34 -1.29 -22.64
CA TRP A 629 -15.15 -0.83 -23.36
C TRP A 629 -14.99 0.69 -23.35
N GLN A 630 -16.08 1.44 -23.37
CA GLN A 630 -16.05 2.89 -23.20
C GLN A 630 -15.53 3.27 -21.80
N LYS A 631 -16.04 2.60 -20.75
CA LYS A 631 -15.65 2.84 -19.35
C LYS A 631 -14.19 2.48 -19.08
N ILE A 632 -13.75 1.31 -19.55
CA ILE A 632 -12.36 0.87 -19.39
C ILE A 632 -11.41 1.77 -20.20
N SER A 633 -11.78 2.20 -21.41
CA SER A 633 -10.96 3.10 -22.23
C SER A 633 -10.78 4.46 -21.58
N THR A 634 -11.83 4.98 -20.93
CA THR A 634 -11.75 6.23 -20.16
C THR A 634 -10.75 6.10 -19.00
N SER A 635 -10.79 4.96 -18.30
CA SER A 635 -9.87 4.68 -17.19
C SER A 635 -8.44 4.36 -17.65
N LEU A 636 -8.29 3.85 -18.87
CA LEU A 636 -7.02 3.45 -19.49
C LEU A 636 -6.58 4.41 -20.61
N SER A 637 -6.99 5.67 -20.56
CA SER A 637 -6.75 6.65 -21.63
C SER A 637 -5.27 6.83 -22.00
N LYS A 638 -4.36 6.65 -21.03
CA LYS A 638 -2.90 6.67 -21.24
C LYS A 638 -2.36 5.47 -22.04
N SER A 639 -3.19 4.45 -22.29
CA SER A 639 -2.81 3.14 -22.82
C SER A 639 -3.70 2.72 -24.01
N ALA A 640 -4.15 3.67 -24.85
CA ALA A 640 -5.06 3.40 -25.96
C ALA A 640 -4.57 2.28 -26.91
N SER A 641 -3.25 2.15 -27.11
CA SER A 641 -2.66 1.08 -27.92
C SER A 641 -2.95 -0.32 -27.39
N LEU A 642 -3.02 -0.50 -26.06
CA LEU A 642 -3.34 -1.79 -25.43
C LEU A 642 -4.77 -2.23 -25.74
N LEU A 643 -5.71 -1.28 -25.86
CA LEU A 643 -7.13 -1.51 -26.14
C LEU A 643 -7.48 -1.52 -27.64
N SER A 644 -6.49 -1.32 -28.51
CA SER A 644 -6.67 -1.38 -29.96
C SER A 644 -6.71 -2.84 -30.48
N ASN A 645 -7.39 -3.05 -31.61
CA ASN A 645 -7.39 -4.31 -32.37
C ASN A 645 -7.84 -5.54 -31.55
N TRP A 646 -8.91 -5.40 -30.78
CA TRP A 646 -9.53 -6.52 -30.08
C TRP A 646 -10.67 -7.11 -30.91
N THR A 647 -10.72 -8.43 -31.01
CA THR A 647 -11.91 -9.12 -31.53
C THR A 647 -13.01 -9.13 -30.48
N THR A 648 -14.27 -9.20 -30.89
CA THR A 648 -15.43 -9.28 -29.98
C THR A 648 -15.28 -10.42 -28.98
N THR A 649 -14.80 -11.58 -29.43
CA THR A 649 -14.53 -12.74 -28.56
C THR A 649 -13.52 -12.42 -27.46
N ASN A 650 -12.44 -11.71 -27.78
CA ASN A 650 -11.44 -11.34 -26.77
C ASN A 650 -11.94 -10.24 -25.83
N GLN A 651 -12.77 -9.31 -26.32
CA GLN A 651 -13.42 -8.31 -25.45
C GLN A 651 -14.30 -8.99 -24.39
N VAL A 652 -15.15 -9.94 -24.79
CA VAL A 652 -16.01 -10.70 -23.87
C VAL A 652 -15.18 -11.45 -22.83
N ARG A 653 -14.04 -12.05 -23.22
CA ARG A 653 -13.11 -12.71 -22.29
C ARG A 653 -12.53 -11.74 -21.25
N VAL A 654 -12.30 -10.48 -21.62
CA VAL A 654 -11.78 -9.47 -20.68
C VAL A 654 -12.87 -9.03 -19.71
N ILE A 655 -14.10 -8.79 -20.17
CA ILE A 655 -15.20 -8.24 -19.34
C ILE A 655 -15.35 -9.03 -18.04
N CYS A 656 -15.61 -10.35 -18.14
CA CYS A 656 -15.87 -11.18 -16.95
C CYS A 656 -14.69 -11.19 -15.98
N ARG A 657 -13.46 -11.26 -16.50
CA ARG A 657 -12.24 -11.31 -15.68
C ARG A 657 -11.94 -9.97 -15.01
N ALA A 658 -12.08 -8.88 -15.76
CA ALA A 658 -11.84 -7.54 -15.28
C ALA A 658 -12.88 -7.14 -14.23
N GLN A 659 -14.16 -7.47 -14.44
CA GLN A 659 -15.21 -7.22 -13.45
C GLN A 659 -14.96 -8.01 -12.16
N THR A 660 -14.64 -9.30 -12.28
CA THR A 660 -14.32 -10.15 -11.10
C THR A 660 -13.12 -9.62 -10.34
N LEU A 661 -12.08 -9.19 -11.06
CA LEU A 661 -10.91 -8.54 -10.48
C LEU A 661 -11.27 -7.24 -9.74
N ILE A 662 -12.03 -6.35 -10.38
CA ILE A 662 -12.44 -5.08 -9.78
C ILE A 662 -13.28 -5.32 -8.52
N PHE A 663 -14.18 -6.30 -8.55
CA PHE A 663 -14.96 -6.69 -7.38
C PHE A 663 -14.04 -7.07 -6.21
N TRP A 664 -13.04 -7.93 -6.45
CA TRP A 664 -12.09 -8.31 -5.41
C TRP A 664 -11.24 -7.14 -4.92
N LEU A 665 -10.77 -6.28 -5.83
CA LEU A 665 -10.03 -5.08 -5.45
C LEU A 665 -10.84 -4.15 -4.56
N VAL A 666 -12.08 -3.84 -4.92
CA VAL A 666 -12.92 -2.89 -4.16
C VAL A 666 -13.32 -3.45 -2.79
N TYR A 667 -13.71 -4.72 -2.73
CA TYR A 667 -14.31 -5.26 -1.53
C TYR A 667 -13.35 -5.97 -0.59
N TYR A 668 -12.26 -6.58 -1.10
CA TYR A 668 -11.32 -7.36 -0.29
C TYR A 668 -9.96 -6.66 -0.09
N GLN A 669 -9.50 -5.83 -1.03
CA GLN A 669 -8.23 -5.11 -0.87
C GLN A 669 -8.41 -3.81 -0.08
N LYS A 670 -8.14 -3.86 1.23
CA LYS A 670 -8.27 -2.70 2.14
C LYS A 670 -6.99 -1.90 2.35
N SER A 671 -5.83 -2.52 2.16
CA SER A 671 -4.52 -1.88 2.34
C SER A 671 -3.74 -1.81 1.03
N HIS A 672 -2.77 -0.90 0.93
CA HIS A 672 -1.90 -0.85 -0.24
C HIS A 672 -1.04 -2.13 -0.34
N ALA A 673 -0.81 -2.59 -1.57
CA ALA A 673 0.08 -3.70 -1.90
C ALA A 673 0.63 -3.52 -3.32
N THR A 674 1.63 -4.30 -3.70
CA THR A 674 2.00 -4.40 -5.12
C THR A 674 1.00 -5.27 -5.87
N ALA A 675 0.84 -5.07 -7.19
CA ALA A 675 -0.03 -5.92 -8.01
C ALA A 675 0.38 -7.40 -7.92
N GLN A 676 1.68 -7.69 -7.88
CA GLN A 676 2.19 -9.05 -7.73
C GLN A 676 1.77 -9.66 -6.39
N SER A 677 1.98 -8.94 -5.28
CA SER A 677 1.55 -9.40 -3.95
C SER A 677 0.04 -9.62 -3.86
N PHE A 678 -0.76 -8.77 -4.51
CA PHE A 678 -2.21 -8.95 -4.60
C PHE A 678 -2.56 -10.25 -5.35
N PHE A 679 -1.96 -10.50 -6.52
CA PHE A 679 -2.27 -11.70 -7.30
C PHE A 679 -1.79 -12.99 -6.64
N THR A 680 -0.70 -12.97 -5.88
CA THR A 680 -0.27 -14.12 -5.07
C THR A 680 -1.30 -14.43 -3.99
N ARG A 681 -1.68 -13.41 -3.21
CA ARG A 681 -2.63 -13.56 -2.10
C ARG A 681 -4.01 -14.02 -2.56
N ILE A 682 -4.56 -13.39 -3.61
CA ILE A 682 -5.91 -13.74 -4.08
C ILE A 682 -5.99 -15.17 -4.64
N LYS A 683 -4.88 -15.71 -5.18
CA LYS A 683 -4.79 -17.11 -5.63
C LYS A 683 -4.82 -18.10 -4.46
N GLU A 684 -4.27 -17.71 -3.31
CA GLU A 684 -4.28 -18.50 -2.08
C GLU A 684 -5.65 -18.43 -1.39
N ASP A 685 -6.26 -17.24 -1.34
CA ASP A 685 -7.51 -16.99 -0.61
C ASP A 685 -8.77 -17.44 -1.37
N HIS A 686 -8.76 -17.41 -2.70
CA HIS A 686 -9.94 -17.68 -3.51
C HIS A 686 -9.68 -18.75 -4.59
N PRO A 687 -10.27 -19.95 -4.48
CA PRO A 687 -10.06 -21.04 -5.45
C PRO A 687 -10.39 -20.66 -6.91
N ILE A 688 -11.38 -19.77 -7.11
CA ILE A 688 -11.80 -19.29 -8.44
C ILE A 688 -10.72 -18.39 -9.07
N ALA A 689 -9.83 -17.77 -8.29
CA ALA A 689 -8.81 -16.86 -8.81
C ALA A 689 -7.85 -17.56 -9.79
N ALA A 690 -7.55 -18.85 -9.58
CA ALA A 690 -6.75 -19.63 -10.53
C ALA A 690 -7.41 -19.70 -11.91
N ALA A 691 -8.73 -19.90 -11.97
CA ALA A 691 -9.50 -19.92 -13.21
C ALA A 691 -9.72 -18.51 -13.80
N ALA A 692 -9.99 -17.52 -12.95
CA ALA A 692 -10.21 -16.13 -13.38
C ALA A 692 -8.96 -15.49 -13.99
N PHE A 693 -7.78 -15.85 -13.47
CA PHE A 693 -6.50 -15.22 -13.80
C PHE A 693 -5.52 -16.13 -14.54
N GLY A 694 -5.94 -17.35 -14.87
CA GLY A 694 -5.17 -18.26 -15.72
C GLY A 694 -5.04 -17.70 -17.15
N PRO A 695 -3.86 -17.82 -17.79
CA PRO A 695 -3.65 -17.31 -19.15
C PRO A 695 -4.57 -18.02 -20.16
N GLU A 696 -4.84 -19.30 -19.97
CA GLU A 696 -5.57 -20.15 -20.93
C GLU A 696 -7.01 -20.46 -20.49
N THR A 697 -7.35 -20.26 -19.21
CA THR A 697 -8.61 -20.74 -18.63
C THR A 697 -9.78 -19.82 -18.94
N HIS A 698 -10.78 -20.26 -19.70
CA HIS A 698 -11.98 -19.44 -19.91
C HIS A 698 -12.78 -19.33 -18.60
N LEU A 699 -13.07 -18.11 -18.13
CA LEU A 699 -13.93 -17.89 -16.97
C LEU A 699 -15.39 -17.89 -17.45
N PRO A 700 -16.21 -18.91 -17.12
CA PRO A 700 -17.61 -18.93 -17.55
C PRO A 700 -18.38 -17.73 -16.98
N PRO A 701 -19.27 -17.09 -17.75
CA PRO A 701 -20.10 -15.98 -17.25
C PRO A 701 -20.89 -16.36 -15.99
N SER A 702 -21.40 -17.59 -15.90
CA SER A 702 -22.11 -18.07 -14.71
C SER A 702 -21.26 -18.01 -13.44
N LEU A 703 -19.98 -18.39 -13.52
CA LEU A 703 -19.06 -18.33 -12.39
C LEU A 703 -18.71 -16.89 -12.04
N ALA A 704 -18.46 -16.04 -13.04
CA ALA A 704 -18.26 -14.61 -12.83
C ALA A 704 -19.48 -13.96 -12.16
N HIS A 705 -20.68 -14.23 -12.67
CA HIS A 705 -21.94 -13.72 -12.12
C HIS A 705 -22.15 -14.15 -10.66
N SER A 706 -21.80 -15.39 -10.30
CA SER A 706 -21.89 -15.84 -8.90
C SER A 706 -21.03 -15.01 -7.95
N VAL A 707 -19.84 -14.57 -8.40
CA VAL A 707 -18.97 -13.68 -7.62
C VAL A 707 -19.52 -12.26 -7.61
N LEU A 708 -19.87 -11.71 -8.78
CA LEU A 708 -20.31 -10.32 -8.93
C LEU A 708 -21.65 -10.02 -8.25
N LEU A 709 -22.52 -11.03 -8.13
CA LEU A 709 -23.83 -10.92 -7.49
C LEU A 709 -23.81 -11.34 -6.02
N SER A 710 -22.67 -11.83 -5.49
CA SER A 710 -22.55 -12.33 -4.12
C SER A 710 -22.80 -11.28 -3.02
N LEU A 711 -22.81 -9.99 -3.35
CA LEU A 711 -23.19 -8.93 -2.41
C LEU A 711 -24.70 -8.72 -2.29
N PHE A 712 -25.47 -9.24 -3.24
CA PHE A 712 -26.92 -9.11 -3.26
C PHE A 712 -27.53 -10.32 -2.54
N LEU A 713 -28.76 -10.15 -2.08
CA LEU A 713 -29.51 -11.28 -1.57
C LEU A 713 -29.73 -12.24 -2.74
N GLU A 714 -29.22 -13.46 -2.64
CA GLU A 714 -29.64 -14.51 -3.57
C GLU A 714 -31.14 -14.80 -3.33
N GLN A 715 -31.75 -15.68 -4.13
CA GLN A 715 -33.05 -16.26 -3.79
C GLN A 715 -32.89 -17.18 -2.56
N GLU A 716 -32.61 -16.56 -1.41
CA GLU A 716 -32.21 -17.22 -0.20
C GLU A 716 -33.43 -17.76 0.55
N LYS A 717 -33.16 -18.73 1.40
CA LYS A 717 -34.13 -19.26 2.33
C LYS A 717 -34.38 -18.20 3.41
N LEU A 718 -35.48 -17.47 3.27
CA LEU A 718 -36.03 -16.65 4.34
C LEU A 718 -36.29 -17.55 5.55
N ILE A 719 -36.11 -17.03 6.77
CA ILE A 719 -36.37 -17.79 8.00
C ILE A 719 -37.82 -18.29 8.05
N SER A 720 -38.78 -17.48 7.58
CA SER A 720 -40.18 -17.86 7.47
C SER A 720 -40.80 -17.27 6.20
N PRO A 721 -40.77 -18.00 5.07
CA PRO A 721 -41.27 -17.49 3.78
C PRO A 721 -42.73 -17.04 3.82
N ASP A 722 -43.60 -17.77 4.53
CA ASP A 722 -45.02 -17.42 4.67
C ASP A 722 -45.23 -16.09 5.40
N ILE A 723 -44.46 -15.87 6.47
CA ILE A 723 -44.50 -14.59 7.20
C ILE A 723 -43.95 -13.48 6.33
N ALA A 724 -42.83 -13.71 5.63
CA ALA A 724 -42.23 -12.71 4.75
C ALA A 724 -43.18 -12.28 3.60
N LEU A 725 -44.04 -13.18 3.11
CA LEU A 725 -45.08 -12.86 2.12
C LEU A 725 -46.09 -11.85 2.65
N LEU A 726 -46.43 -11.91 3.95
CA LEU A 726 -47.29 -10.90 4.62
C LEU A 726 -46.59 -9.54 4.78
N HIS A 727 -45.27 -9.49 4.61
CA HIS A 727 -44.45 -8.29 4.73
C HIS A 727 -44.01 -7.72 3.38
N GLN A 728 -44.67 -8.13 2.30
CA GLN A 728 -44.54 -7.47 1.01
C GLN A 728 -45.36 -6.17 1.04
N GLY A 729 -44.70 -5.04 0.73
CA GLY A 729 -45.33 -3.72 0.71
C GLY A 729 -44.64 -2.72 1.64
N ILE A 730 -45.40 -1.70 2.04
CA ILE A 730 -44.90 -0.54 2.75
C ILE A 730 -45.36 -0.61 4.22
N ALA A 731 -44.42 -0.51 5.16
CA ALA A 731 -44.76 -0.25 6.55
C ALA A 731 -45.00 1.26 6.73
N PRO A 732 -46.22 1.72 7.06
CA PRO A 732 -46.48 3.12 7.33
C PRO A 732 -45.79 3.57 8.62
N PHE A 733 -45.64 4.89 8.79
CA PHE A 733 -45.38 5.49 10.08
C PHE A 733 -46.65 5.41 10.95
N GLU A 734 -46.49 5.06 12.23
CA GLU A 734 -47.56 5.11 13.25
C GLU A 734 -47.17 6.01 14.43
N ASN A 735 -45.87 6.30 14.57
CA ASN A 735 -45.32 7.30 15.48
C ASN A 735 -44.26 8.15 14.73
N PRO A 736 -43.87 9.35 15.21
CA PRO A 736 -42.97 10.27 14.49
C PRO A 736 -41.58 9.72 14.12
N PHE A 737 -41.21 8.54 14.64
CA PHE A 737 -39.92 7.90 14.44
C PHE A 737 -40.00 6.58 13.66
N GLY A 738 -41.18 6.04 13.35
CA GLY A 738 -41.31 4.86 12.49
C GLY A 738 -42.62 4.07 12.60
N PRO A 739 -42.59 2.78 12.22
CA PRO A 739 -43.74 1.90 12.27
C PRO A 739 -44.22 1.66 13.71
N SER A 740 -45.41 1.07 13.84
CA SER A 740 -45.98 0.73 15.15
C SER A 740 -45.00 -0.09 15.98
N VAL A 741 -44.98 0.22 17.28
CA VAL A 741 -44.30 -0.58 18.29
C VAL A 741 -45.25 -1.51 19.05
N LEU A 742 -46.55 -1.39 18.82
CA LEU A 742 -47.62 -2.20 19.44
C LEU A 742 -47.99 -3.41 18.58
N HIS A 743 -47.93 -3.29 17.26
CA HIS A 743 -48.18 -4.39 16.32
C HIS A 743 -47.33 -4.26 15.05
N CYS A 744 -47.31 -5.30 14.23
CA CYS A 744 -46.71 -5.22 12.91
C CYS A 744 -47.51 -4.23 12.04
N ALA A 745 -46.85 -3.24 11.46
CA ALA A 745 -47.50 -2.19 10.67
C ALA A 745 -47.88 -2.64 9.25
N TYR A 746 -47.50 -3.86 8.83
CA TYR A 746 -47.92 -4.40 7.55
C TYR A 746 -49.37 -4.87 7.64
N GLU A 747 -50.22 -4.32 6.78
CA GLU A 747 -51.68 -4.56 6.76
C GLU A 747 -52.04 -6.05 6.77
N ARG A 748 -51.33 -6.87 5.98
CA ARG A 748 -51.57 -8.31 5.86
C ARG A 748 -51.10 -9.13 7.05
N CYS A 749 -50.25 -8.56 7.92
CA CYS A 749 -49.70 -9.27 9.06
C CYS A 749 -50.40 -8.87 10.36
N SER A 750 -50.35 -7.59 10.73
CA SER A 750 -50.96 -7.05 11.95
C SER A 750 -50.68 -7.83 13.25
N GLU A 751 -49.58 -8.60 13.32
CA GLU A 751 -49.23 -9.39 14.50
C GLU A 751 -49.02 -8.46 15.71
N SER A 752 -49.78 -8.66 16.78
CA SER A 752 -49.63 -7.89 18.01
C SER A 752 -48.31 -8.24 18.70
N PHE A 753 -47.55 -7.22 19.09
CA PHE A 753 -46.39 -7.36 19.97
C PHE A 753 -46.77 -7.24 21.44
N VAL A 754 -47.99 -6.79 21.72
CA VAL A 754 -48.53 -6.70 23.08
C VAL A 754 -48.99 -8.10 23.52
N PRO A 755 -48.60 -8.56 24.72
CA PRO A 755 -49.07 -9.84 25.26
C PRO A 755 -50.60 -9.91 25.31
N SER A 756 -51.17 -11.04 24.91
CA SER A 756 -52.62 -11.26 24.84
C SER A 756 -53.34 -11.30 26.20
N ASP A 757 -52.61 -11.15 27.30
CA ASP A 757 -53.15 -11.18 28.65
C ASP A 757 -53.84 -9.84 28.95
N GLU A 758 -55.18 -9.87 29.05
CA GLU A 758 -56.02 -8.69 29.35
C GLU A 758 -55.60 -7.96 30.62
N ALA A 759 -55.11 -8.67 31.64
CA ALA A 759 -54.60 -8.06 32.86
C ALA A 759 -53.32 -7.25 32.59
N VAL A 760 -52.49 -7.70 31.66
CA VAL A 760 -51.27 -6.98 31.23
C VAL A 760 -51.64 -5.73 30.45
N LEU A 761 -52.61 -5.79 29.54
CA LEU A 761 -53.11 -4.63 28.79
C LEU A 761 -53.69 -3.54 29.70
N ALA A 762 -54.55 -3.93 30.65
CA ALA A 762 -55.13 -3.00 31.62
C ALA A 762 -54.04 -2.33 32.50
N SER A 763 -53.04 -3.12 32.95
CA SER A 763 -51.92 -2.59 33.73
C SER A 763 -51.01 -1.66 32.91
N LEU A 764 -50.81 -1.94 31.62
CA LEU A 764 -50.02 -1.11 30.72
C LEU A 764 -50.70 0.24 30.49
N GLY A 765 -52.01 0.24 30.22
CA GLY A 765 -52.80 1.45 30.01
C GLY A 765 -52.77 2.38 31.23
N GLN A 766 -52.88 1.82 32.44
CA GLN A 766 -52.76 2.58 33.69
C GLN A 766 -51.34 3.14 33.89
N SER A 767 -50.29 2.32 33.67
CA SER A 767 -48.89 2.74 33.86
C SER A 767 -48.38 3.74 32.82
N LEU A 768 -48.98 3.76 31.62
CA LEU A 768 -48.62 4.68 30.54
C LEU A 768 -49.36 6.02 30.63
N SER A 769 -50.55 6.04 31.23
CA SER A 769 -51.37 7.25 31.43
C SER A 769 -51.03 8.00 32.72
N ALA A 770 -50.50 7.30 33.73
CA ALA A 770 -50.08 7.91 34.98
C ALA A 770 -48.72 8.64 34.81
N ALA A 771 -48.75 9.97 34.78
CA ALA A 771 -47.55 10.80 34.95
C ALA A 771 -47.00 10.77 36.39
N SER A 772 -47.66 10.04 37.31
CA SER A 772 -47.30 9.97 38.72
C SER A 772 -46.15 9.00 38.97
N SER A 773 -45.13 9.48 39.66
CA SER A 773 -43.88 8.82 40.05
C SER A 773 -43.99 7.60 40.99
N GLN A 774 -45.11 6.87 40.99
CA GLN A 774 -45.39 5.79 41.94
C GLN A 774 -45.34 4.37 41.35
N ASP A 775 -45.27 4.22 40.04
CA ASP A 775 -45.08 2.89 39.44
C ASP A 775 -43.63 2.42 39.58
N ASP A 776 -43.43 1.16 39.96
CA ASP A 776 -42.13 0.50 40.04
C ASP A 776 -41.43 0.55 38.66
N PRO A 777 -40.34 1.32 38.50
CA PRO A 777 -39.63 1.44 37.22
C PRO A 777 -39.16 0.09 36.68
N ALA A 778 -38.90 -0.89 37.56
CA ALA A 778 -38.50 -2.23 37.17
C ALA A 778 -39.64 -3.01 36.51
N PHE A 779 -40.89 -2.84 36.99
CA PHE A 779 -42.06 -3.48 36.41
C PHE A 779 -42.34 -2.97 34.99
N VAL A 780 -42.30 -1.65 34.80
CA VAL A 780 -42.48 -1.03 33.47
C VAL A 780 -41.36 -1.46 32.51
N ALA A 781 -40.11 -1.50 32.98
CA ALA A 781 -38.97 -1.97 32.19
C ALA A 781 -39.12 -3.44 31.75
N ALA A 782 -39.61 -4.32 32.63
CA ALA A 782 -39.83 -5.74 32.33
C ALA A 782 -40.90 -5.93 31.24
N LYS A 783 -42.00 -5.17 31.28
CA LYS A 783 -43.05 -5.22 30.24
C LYS A 783 -42.56 -4.68 28.89
N ILE A 784 -41.80 -3.58 28.91
CA ILE A 784 -41.14 -3.03 27.72
C ILE A 784 -40.22 -4.08 27.07
N ASP A 785 -39.48 -4.83 27.88
CA ASP A 785 -38.58 -5.87 27.39
C ASP A 785 -39.32 -7.06 26.77
N LEU A 786 -40.49 -7.45 27.30
CA LEU A 786 -41.32 -8.50 26.70
C LEU A 786 -41.81 -8.12 25.29
N MET A 787 -42.33 -6.91 25.10
CA MET A 787 -42.75 -6.46 23.76
C MET A 787 -41.56 -6.30 22.83
N ARG A 788 -40.42 -5.81 23.34
CA ARG A 788 -39.18 -5.75 22.56
C ARG A 788 -38.81 -7.15 22.05
N LYS A 789 -38.83 -8.16 22.90
CA LYS A 789 -38.56 -9.57 22.54
C LYS A 789 -39.57 -10.10 21.52
N ALA A 790 -40.87 -9.88 21.72
CA ALA A 790 -41.91 -10.31 20.78
C ALA A 790 -41.70 -9.67 19.40
N ARG A 791 -41.50 -8.34 19.35
CA ARG A 791 -41.18 -7.61 18.14
C ARG A 791 -39.89 -8.09 17.48
N THR A 792 -38.83 -8.31 18.25
CA THR A 792 -37.56 -8.83 17.75
C THR A 792 -37.74 -10.20 17.09
N GLN A 793 -38.41 -11.14 17.76
CA GLN A 793 -38.69 -12.47 17.22
C GLN A 793 -39.51 -12.40 15.93
N HIS A 794 -40.52 -11.54 15.89
CA HIS A 794 -41.34 -11.34 14.72
C HIS A 794 -40.54 -10.80 13.52
N LEU A 795 -39.76 -9.73 13.73
CA LEU A 795 -38.95 -9.12 12.66
C LEU A 795 -37.86 -10.07 12.14
N ILE A 796 -37.29 -10.91 13.00
CA ILE A 796 -36.35 -11.97 12.58
C ILE A 796 -37.05 -12.95 11.64
N LYS A 797 -38.25 -13.43 11.99
CA LYS A 797 -39.02 -14.34 11.12
C LYS A 797 -39.41 -13.69 9.80
N ALA A 798 -39.88 -12.43 9.86
CA ALA A 798 -40.41 -11.71 8.71
C ALA A 798 -39.34 -11.31 7.69
N PHE A 799 -38.17 -10.85 8.16
CA PHE A 799 -37.17 -10.24 7.29
C PHE A 799 -35.80 -10.91 7.33
N GLY A 800 -35.58 -11.87 8.22
CA GLY A 800 -34.28 -12.49 8.41
C GLY A 800 -33.96 -13.52 7.34
N ILE A 801 -32.69 -13.56 6.96
CA ILE A 801 -32.14 -14.61 6.13
C ILE A 801 -31.65 -15.75 7.01
N GLN A 802 -31.99 -16.99 6.60
CA GLN A 802 -31.53 -18.18 7.30
C GLN A 802 -30.00 -18.27 7.36
N GLY A 803 -29.47 -18.56 8.55
CA GLY A 803 -28.05 -18.69 8.87
C GLY A 803 -27.33 -17.37 9.17
N ARG A 804 -28.02 -16.22 9.14
CA ARG A 804 -27.37 -14.89 9.20
C ARG A 804 -28.04 -13.90 10.13
N PHE A 805 -29.30 -14.11 10.53
CA PHE A 805 -30.06 -13.11 11.30
C PHE A 805 -30.76 -13.67 12.53
N GLU A 806 -30.78 -14.99 12.70
CA GLU A 806 -31.40 -15.67 13.84
C GLU A 806 -30.84 -15.23 15.19
N GLY A 807 -29.55 -14.88 15.23
CA GLY A 807 -28.86 -14.44 16.43
C GLY A 807 -28.98 -12.95 16.72
N ASP A 808 -29.74 -12.16 15.93
CA ASP A 808 -29.85 -10.73 16.17
C ASP A 808 -30.66 -10.43 17.44
N GLY A 809 -30.04 -9.78 18.42
CA GLY A 809 -30.70 -9.47 19.70
C GLY A 809 -31.77 -8.38 19.63
N THR A 810 -31.96 -7.72 18.48
CA THR A 810 -32.85 -6.55 18.34
C THR A 810 -33.94 -6.72 17.28
N GLY A 811 -33.76 -7.64 16.33
CA GLY A 811 -34.59 -7.79 15.13
C GLY A 811 -34.48 -6.60 14.18
N LEU A 812 -33.52 -5.68 14.41
CA LEU A 812 -33.27 -4.53 13.54
C LEU A 812 -32.17 -4.86 12.54
N SER A 813 -32.22 -4.23 11.37
CA SER A 813 -31.23 -4.49 10.33
C SER A 813 -29.82 -4.09 10.79
N GLN A 814 -28.90 -5.06 10.74
CA GLN A 814 -27.48 -4.85 11.02
C GLN A 814 -26.81 -4.06 9.90
N ALA A 815 -25.63 -3.52 10.18
CA ALA A 815 -24.79 -2.93 9.14
C ALA A 815 -24.26 -4.06 8.22
N THR A 816 -24.64 -4.00 6.95
CA THR A 816 -24.17 -4.84 5.86
C THR A 816 -22.68 -4.62 5.68
N ARG A 817 -21.89 -5.68 5.94
CA ARG A 817 -20.44 -5.68 5.79
C ARG A 817 -20.10 -6.10 4.36
N SER A 818 -20.05 -5.17 3.42
CA SER A 818 -19.64 -5.52 2.05
C SER A 818 -18.23 -6.14 2.05
N PRO A 819 -18.01 -7.25 1.34
CA PRO A 819 -18.85 -7.82 0.27
C PRO A 819 -19.95 -8.80 0.72
N THR A 820 -20.14 -9.07 2.00
CA THR A 820 -21.18 -10.00 2.48
C THR A 820 -22.57 -9.47 2.15
N PRO A 821 -23.50 -10.32 1.68
CA PRO A 821 -24.86 -9.88 1.42
C PRO A 821 -25.56 -9.43 2.71
N PRO A 822 -26.63 -8.60 2.62
CA PRO A 822 -27.39 -8.18 3.79
C PRO A 822 -27.91 -9.38 4.57
N SER A 823 -27.97 -9.31 5.90
CA SER A 823 -28.57 -10.38 6.71
C SER A 823 -30.10 -10.36 6.72
N THR A 824 -30.71 -9.33 6.12
CA THR A 824 -32.16 -9.12 6.14
C THR A 824 -32.64 -8.46 4.85
N THR A 825 -33.88 -8.74 4.44
CA THR A 825 -34.57 -8.08 3.31
C THR A 825 -35.03 -6.65 3.62
N SER A 826 -35.07 -6.29 4.91
CA SER A 826 -35.50 -4.97 5.38
C SER A 826 -34.41 -3.90 5.25
N SER A 827 -34.83 -2.64 5.15
CA SER A 827 -33.96 -1.47 5.22
C SER A 827 -34.41 -0.53 6.33
N THR A 828 -33.48 0.19 6.94
CA THR A 828 -33.75 1.13 8.04
C THR A 828 -34.30 2.49 7.56
N ILE A 829 -35.43 2.48 6.85
CA ILE A 829 -35.91 3.64 6.10
C ILE A 829 -36.47 4.73 7.01
N HIS A 830 -37.36 4.38 7.94
CA HIS A 830 -38.12 5.35 8.74
C HIS A 830 -37.24 6.30 9.55
N VAL A 831 -36.29 5.77 10.32
CA VAL A 831 -35.40 6.62 11.13
C VAL A 831 -34.54 7.55 10.27
N ASN A 832 -34.21 7.14 9.05
CA ASN A 832 -33.45 7.97 8.12
C ASN A 832 -34.32 9.06 7.48
N ILE A 833 -35.59 8.80 7.17
CA ILE A 833 -36.57 9.85 6.80
C ILE A 833 -36.66 10.88 7.92
N THR A 834 -36.91 10.45 9.16
CA THR A 834 -37.01 11.33 10.34
C THR A 834 -35.75 12.19 10.51
N ARG A 835 -34.56 11.59 10.39
CA ARG A 835 -33.30 12.33 10.51
C ARG A 835 -33.10 13.33 9.37
N THR A 836 -33.47 12.98 8.13
CA THR A 836 -33.35 13.90 7.00
C THR A 836 -34.31 15.08 7.17
N TRP A 837 -35.52 14.82 7.65
CA TRP A 837 -36.53 15.85 7.95
C TRP A 837 -36.07 16.81 9.04
N ALA A 838 -35.55 16.27 10.14
CA ALA A 838 -35.04 17.06 11.26
C ALA A 838 -33.86 17.96 10.87
N ALA A 839 -33.09 17.60 9.83
CA ALA A 839 -31.97 18.39 9.34
C ALA A 839 -32.38 19.58 8.43
N LEU A 840 -33.64 19.65 8.00
CA LEU A 840 -34.16 20.76 7.21
C LEU A 840 -34.63 21.92 8.12
N SER A 841 -34.52 23.14 7.60
CA SER A 841 -35.20 24.31 8.19
C SER A 841 -36.72 24.20 8.02
N PRO A 842 -37.52 24.97 8.77
CA PRO A 842 -38.97 25.02 8.59
C PRO A 842 -39.39 25.33 7.14
N GLU A 843 -38.73 26.27 6.47
CA GLU A 843 -39.02 26.61 5.06
C GLU A 843 -38.73 25.42 4.15
N GLY A 844 -37.59 24.72 4.36
CA GLY A 844 -37.26 23.52 3.62
C GLY A 844 -38.30 22.41 3.80
N ARG A 845 -38.81 22.21 5.02
CA ARG A 845 -39.89 21.26 5.32
C ARG A 845 -41.19 21.63 4.61
N ARG A 846 -41.57 22.91 4.60
CA ARG A 846 -42.75 23.40 3.85
C ARG A 846 -42.59 23.15 2.35
N SER A 847 -41.41 23.40 1.79
CA SER A 847 -41.12 23.08 0.38
C SER A 847 -41.24 21.58 0.08
N VAL A 848 -40.78 20.71 0.98
CA VAL A 848 -40.98 19.26 0.82
C VAL A 848 -42.46 18.88 0.86
N CYS A 849 -43.25 19.44 1.77
CA CYS A 849 -44.71 19.23 1.81
C CYS A 849 -45.43 19.73 0.56
N ALA A 850 -44.95 20.81 -0.07
CA ALA A 850 -45.50 21.33 -1.32
C ALA A 850 -45.21 20.44 -2.54
N GLY A 851 -44.29 19.46 -2.42
CA GLY A 851 -43.93 18.53 -3.49
C GLY A 851 -42.86 19.08 -4.44
N GLY A 852 -42.88 18.63 -5.70
CA GLY A 852 -41.96 19.08 -6.75
C GLY A 852 -40.49 18.70 -6.50
N GLU A 853 -39.56 19.55 -6.92
CA GLU A 853 -38.12 19.29 -6.84
C GLU A 853 -37.59 19.14 -5.40
N ALA A 854 -38.18 19.86 -4.45
CA ALA A 854 -37.78 19.77 -3.04
C ALA A 854 -38.04 18.37 -2.45
N LEU A 855 -39.18 17.76 -2.83
CA LEU A 855 -39.50 16.38 -2.45
C LEU A 855 -38.50 15.39 -3.06
N GLU A 856 -38.18 15.52 -4.35
CA GLU A 856 -37.20 14.63 -5.00
C GLU A 856 -35.80 14.77 -4.37
N ALA A 857 -35.38 16.00 -4.06
CA ALA A 857 -34.13 16.27 -3.36
C ALA A 857 -34.12 15.64 -1.96
N PHE A 858 -35.24 15.70 -1.23
CA PHE A 858 -35.40 15.05 0.07
C PHE A 858 -35.31 13.52 -0.02
N VAL A 859 -35.98 12.90 -0.99
CA VAL A 859 -35.93 11.45 -1.23
C VAL A 859 -34.50 11.03 -1.56
N ALA A 860 -33.82 11.76 -2.45
CA ALA A 860 -32.43 11.50 -2.81
C ALA A 860 -31.48 11.63 -1.60
N ALA A 861 -31.66 12.66 -0.77
CA ALA A 861 -30.88 12.85 0.46
C ALA A 861 -31.11 11.72 1.48
N THR A 862 -32.36 11.27 1.62
CA THR A 862 -32.71 10.14 2.49
C THR A 862 -32.10 8.84 1.99
N ARG A 863 -32.19 8.55 0.69
CA ARG A 863 -31.54 7.38 0.07
C ARG A 863 -30.04 7.37 0.33
N LYS A 864 -29.37 8.52 0.12
CA LYS A 864 -27.94 8.70 0.38
C LYS A 864 -27.61 8.38 1.84
N ARG A 865 -28.41 8.86 2.79
CA ARG A 865 -28.20 8.62 4.23
C ARG A 865 -28.40 7.14 4.61
N ILE A 866 -29.40 6.47 4.04
CA ILE A 866 -29.60 5.02 4.24
C ILE A 866 -28.37 4.24 3.76
N CYS A 867 -27.88 4.56 2.56
CA CYS A 867 -26.69 3.93 1.99
C CYS A 867 -25.43 4.17 2.83
N GLN A 868 -25.24 5.38 3.37
CA GLN A 868 -24.10 5.69 4.25
C GLN A 868 -24.14 4.89 5.55
N GLY A 869 -25.34 4.66 6.11
CA GLY A 869 -25.50 3.84 7.30
C GLY A 869 -25.23 2.35 7.08
N HIS A 870 -25.27 1.88 5.82
CA HIS A 870 -25.13 0.48 5.43
C HIS A 870 -26.06 -0.49 6.19
N ARG A 871 -27.15 -0.02 6.82
CA ARG A 871 -28.00 -0.86 7.68
C ARG A 871 -29.16 -1.49 6.92
N GLY A 872 -29.13 -2.82 6.80
CA GLY A 872 -30.09 -3.62 6.05
C GLY A 872 -29.79 -3.73 4.56
N ASN A 873 -30.80 -4.06 3.77
CA ASN A 873 -30.66 -4.24 2.32
C ASN A 873 -30.60 -2.90 1.58
N VAL A 874 -29.45 -2.23 1.68
CA VAL A 874 -29.17 -0.96 0.98
C VAL A 874 -29.06 -1.10 -0.53
N PHE A 875 -29.04 -2.33 -1.06
CA PHE A 875 -28.90 -2.62 -2.49
C PHE A 875 -30.25 -2.66 -3.24
N ARG A 876 -31.39 -2.61 -2.54
CA ARG A 876 -32.73 -2.73 -3.15
C ARG A 876 -32.94 -1.79 -4.35
N ALA A 877 -33.50 -2.33 -5.43
CA ALA A 877 -33.88 -1.55 -6.61
C ALA A 877 -34.99 -0.52 -6.35
N ASP A 878 -35.94 -0.86 -5.50
CA ASP A 878 -37.10 -0.03 -5.21
C ASP A 878 -36.85 0.99 -4.08
N LEU A 879 -35.60 1.15 -3.59
CA LEU A 879 -35.33 1.98 -2.41
C LEU A 879 -35.81 3.43 -2.58
N TYR A 880 -35.70 4.00 -3.78
CA TYR A 880 -36.15 5.37 -4.07
C TYR A 880 -37.68 5.50 -4.03
N SER A 881 -38.40 4.63 -4.74
CA SER A 881 -39.86 4.61 -4.73
C SER A 881 -40.39 4.28 -3.33
N TYR A 882 -39.78 3.33 -2.64
CA TYR A 882 -40.17 2.96 -1.28
C TYR A 882 -40.09 4.14 -0.30
N ILE A 883 -39.02 4.95 -0.36
CA ILE A 883 -38.93 6.16 0.46
C ILE A 883 -40.08 7.10 0.11
N ARG A 884 -40.33 7.34 -1.19
CA ARG A 884 -41.42 8.22 -1.67
C ARG A 884 -42.78 7.75 -1.15
N ASP A 885 -43.06 6.45 -1.24
CA ASP A 885 -44.38 5.90 -0.92
C ASP A 885 -44.65 5.84 0.59
N VAL A 886 -43.61 5.83 1.43
CA VAL A 886 -43.73 5.94 2.89
C VAL A 886 -44.07 7.37 3.34
N LEU A 887 -43.68 8.41 2.60
CA LEU A 887 -43.77 9.81 3.04
C LEU A 887 -45.18 10.30 3.38
N PRO A 888 -46.25 9.93 2.67
CA PRO A 888 -47.60 10.33 3.06
C PRO A 888 -47.95 9.92 4.49
N SER A 889 -47.60 8.70 4.90
CA SER A 889 -47.82 8.22 6.28
C SER A 889 -46.98 8.97 7.30
N PHE A 890 -45.75 9.34 6.94
CA PHE A 890 -44.86 10.15 7.79
C PHE A 890 -45.50 11.52 8.06
N ILE A 891 -45.89 12.24 7.00
CA ILE A 891 -46.53 13.56 7.07
C ILE A 891 -47.80 13.49 7.92
N HIS A 892 -48.65 12.48 7.69
CA HIS A 892 -49.88 12.26 8.46
C HIS A 892 -49.61 12.13 9.97
N VAL A 893 -48.62 11.32 10.35
CA VAL A 893 -48.27 11.13 11.76
C VAL A 893 -47.68 12.37 12.41
N LEU A 894 -46.92 13.19 11.67
CA LEU A 894 -46.45 14.47 12.20
C LEU A 894 -47.61 15.44 12.46
N GLY A 895 -48.64 15.45 11.60
CA GLY A 895 -49.87 16.22 11.83
C GLY A 895 -50.58 15.78 13.12
N LYS A 896 -50.74 14.46 13.33
CA LYS A 896 -51.28 13.91 14.59
C LYS A 896 -50.45 14.31 15.81
N ALA A 897 -49.12 14.33 15.67
CA ALA A 897 -48.23 14.71 16.77
C ALA A 897 -48.35 16.21 17.12
N LEU A 898 -48.51 17.09 16.13
CA LEU A 898 -48.82 18.51 16.37
C LEU A 898 -50.17 18.67 17.07
N LYS A 899 -51.20 17.94 16.64
CA LYS A 899 -52.52 17.96 17.27
C LYS A 899 -52.47 17.54 18.74
N LEU A 900 -51.72 16.48 19.07
CA LEU A 900 -51.48 16.04 20.46
C LEU A 900 -50.78 17.11 21.29
N ASN A 901 -49.90 17.90 20.68
CA ASN A 901 -49.20 19.02 21.32
C ASN A 901 -50.04 20.32 21.37
N GLY A 902 -51.32 20.28 21.00
CA GLY A 902 -52.20 21.46 20.95
C GLY A 902 -51.83 22.47 19.86
N MET A 903 -51.04 22.05 18.87
CA MET A 903 -50.61 22.87 17.73
C MET A 903 -51.48 22.62 16.50
N ASN A 904 -51.48 23.56 15.55
CA ASN A 904 -52.21 23.43 14.30
C ASN A 904 -51.57 22.36 13.40
N GLU A 905 -52.33 21.32 13.06
CA GLU A 905 -51.88 20.23 12.17
C GLU A 905 -51.66 20.67 10.71
N ALA A 906 -52.09 21.88 10.33
CA ALA A 906 -51.95 22.39 8.97
C ALA A 906 -50.51 22.79 8.57
N ASP A 907 -49.65 23.20 9.53
CA ASP A 907 -48.24 23.54 9.25
C ASP A 907 -47.28 22.50 9.85
N ILE A 908 -47.24 21.34 9.21
CA ILE A 908 -46.44 20.17 9.62
C ILE A 908 -44.94 20.48 9.74
N ALA A 909 -44.46 21.52 9.04
CA ALA A 909 -43.07 21.95 9.10
C ALA A 909 -42.63 22.44 10.49
N LEU A 910 -43.57 22.84 11.35
CA LEU A 910 -43.32 23.27 12.72
C LEU A 910 -43.00 22.11 13.66
N TYR A 911 -43.25 20.86 13.26
CA TYR A 911 -42.91 19.72 14.11
C TYR A 911 -41.38 19.55 14.21
N GLU A 912 -40.86 19.62 15.43
CA GLU A 912 -39.45 19.38 15.73
C GLU A 912 -39.26 18.01 16.39
N HIS A 913 -38.34 17.21 15.86
CA HIS A 913 -38.04 15.89 16.42
C HIS A 913 -37.10 15.99 17.62
N GLU A 914 -37.57 15.60 18.80
CA GLU A 914 -36.71 15.37 19.95
C GLU A 914 -36.18 13.93 19.97
N PHE A 915 -34.95 13.68 19.49
CA PHE A 915 -34.43 12.31 19.37
C PHE A 915 -34.33 11.53 20.70
N ARG A 916 -34.40 12.19 21.86
CA ARG A 916 -34.54 11.55 23.18
C ARG A 916 -35.86 10.76 23.33
N GLU A 917 -36.88 11.15 22.57
CA GLU A 917 -38.20 10.51 22.51
C GLU A 917 -38.24 9.31 21.58
N ASN A 918 -37.15 9.03 20.84
CA ASN A 918 -37.01 7.81 20.02
C ASN A 918 -36.72 6.57 20.90
N ARG A 919 -37.49 6.42 21.99
CA ARG A 919 -37.48 5.29 22.90
C ARG A 919 -38.78 4.51 22.79
N LEU A 920 -38.71 3.22 23.10
CA LEU A 920 -39.85 2.32 22.96
C LEU A 920 -41.04 2.76 23.82
N ASP A 921 -40.79 3.15 25.08
CA ASP A 921 -41.81 3.60 26.03
C ASP A 921 -42.57 4.83 25.55
N TRP A 922 -41.86 5.84 25.04
CA TRP A 922 -42.48 7.05 24.54
C TRP A 922 -43.36 6.78 23.31
N LYS A 923 -42.88 5.95 22.37
CA LYS A 923 -43.64 5.61 21.15
C LYS A 923 -44.95 4.89 21.47
N MET A 924 -44.94 4.02 22.46
CA MET A 924 -46.15 3.34 22.91
C MET A 924 -47.17 4.33 23.48
N ARG A 925 -46.72 5.27 24.33
CA ARG A 925 -47.59 6.33 24.88
C ARG A 925 -48.19 7.17 23.76
N PHE A 926 -47.36 7.54 22.79
CA PHE A 926 -47.80 8.28 21.61
C PHE A 926 -48.89 7.52 20.84
N GLU A 927 -48.64 6.25 20.47
CA GLU A 927 -49.60 5.44 19.70
C GLU A 927 -50.91 5.22 20.47
N THR A 928 -50.83 5.02 21.79
CA THR A 928 -52.02 4.87 22.65
C THR A 928 -52.81 6.17 22.73
N ALA A 929 -52.13 7.31 22.87
CA ALA A 929 -52.79 8.62 22.91
C ALA A 929 -53.45 8.96 21.57
N VAL A 930 -52.79 8.64 20.45
CA VAL A 930 -53.37 8.79 19.11
C VAL A 930 -54.62 7.92 18.93
N ALA A 931 -54.64 6.70 19.47
CA ALA A 931 -55.80 5.82 19.37
C ALA A 931 -57.02 6.30 20.20
N LEU A 932 -56.80 7.20 21.17
CA LEU A 932 -57.84 7.82 22.00
C LEU A 932 -58.36 9.16 21.44
N LEU A 933 -57.65 9.75 20.49
CA LEU A 933 -58.02 10.96 19.75
C LEU A 933 -58.92 10.64 18.55
#